data_AF-A0A0P1EH44-F1
#
_entry.id   AF-A0A0P1EH44-F1
#
_cell.length_a   1.000
_cell.length_b   1.000
_cell.length_c   1.000
_cell.angle_alpha   90.00
_cell.angle_beta   90.00
_cell.angle_gamma   90.00
#
_symmetry.space_group_name_H-M   'P 1'
#
loop_
_entity.id
_entity.type
_entity.pdbx_description
1 polymer ?
#
loop_
_entity_poly.entity_id
_entity_poly.type
_entity_poly.pdbx_seq_one_letter_code
_entity_poly.pdbx_strand_id
1 'polypeptide(L)'
;MSTEPTKPASGGQHNLAAQRQTANGWQVITDFLTSIYGPDKENQVWLAGFPDIETRASWFGMQGVDALQRRLPDVDNADLYFCTGLLREGANNRTLGEVVSQPLLYADDIGTKVDPAMWDAMFAMGFPEPTFRIETSPNNETWGWVLTGDAASPERWQELALVRAYMIERGLTDALHDATRYLRLPWGHNSKPKYKGSKNRAPAVGYTEWHPERSASIDQIGRVLIGGENWRDAAVPLSAQTSKDLAATGAGARPRTASMDDAIVRMAEIVDLEPRSRTEGVVDAMCPNWQAHGDRAETGFSFIGSDGACFCNHASCDNMRTPDFLAMIRTQYENHVSALNASGKNTESLPPSASAFLAGIAFESAQPYPADVDAMAAKRQETNGAAHERAAASVLADGAYLFQDRKGTVWLSGNGNLYDVSGKDRGILRLAAKKGHNLTGTAAGNLFEHLLNRVDVDAPREDVFFRQAQTSDGAGNAVLYVNCMEAGRAVKIDASGWKLVPLSAVPLHMTTRKGALPLPEPETGVPSAQLFPLLARHLPLASFNAGAGASDPGVQQRSVLLCILASALYRPGTVPHLMIAGQQGSGKTTMARRLTDLTDPDAAAVTSTLPREPEKMFPIVASRLNMVVDNASGITKATSDVLCAIASGTAHAARKLYSDGDRSILQAHASVTFTSVLSDIVRLPDLGQRTLRIEPPSISRANRRSESALGTAWVADYPKILGALYAAMAGGLKQWAAVQTDCDQGRLEPPRLSDAAITAEAIGRGLGWPLGLCMAALCEGEQSEAGRILEGNPVAWRIRALLQSSPGGVWQGTYSELETAIANVPAFGAPQWDVNRMPFKGQYDRLWPGLADAWGIDRELARTKNNRQIRLIMKTSTTHGMTTALAA
;
A
#
# COMPACT_ATOMS: atom_id res chain seq x y z
N MET A 1 52.91 0.89 -57.51
CA MET A 1 51.55 1.31 -57.89
C MET A 1 50.82 1.64 -56.61
N SER A 2 50.72 2.94 -56.36
CA SER A 2 50.06 3.57 -55.22
C SER A 2 48.55 3.50 -55.40
N THR A 3 47.85 2.85 -54.47
CA THR A 3 46.41 3.03 -54.26
C THR A 3 46.24 3.80 -52.96
N GLU A 4 45.85 5.06 -53.10
CA GLU A 4 45.62 6.00 -52.01
C GLU A 4 44.58 5.48 -51.01
N PRO A 5 44.76 5.69 -49.71
CA PRO A 5 43.68 5.57 -48.74
C PRO A 5 42.73 6.76 -48.91
N THR A 6 41.46 6.46 -49.10
CA THR A 6 40.35 7.43 -49.11
C THR A 6 40.37 8.27 -47.83
N LYS A 7 40.47 9.59 -47.99
CA LYS A 7 40.43 10.58 -46.90
C LYS A 7 39.12 10.50 -46.11
N PRO A 8 39.13 10.58 -44.77
CA PRO A 8 37.91 10.82 -44.00
C PRO A 8 37.34 12.21 -44.31
N ALA A 9 36.02 12.29 -44.39
CA ALA A 9 35.28 13.52 -44.67
C ALA A 9 35.62 14.61 -43.65
N SER A 10 35.84 15.84 -44.12
CA SER A 10 36.13 17.01 -43.30
C SER A 10 34.91 17.43 -42.48
N GLY A 11 35.02 17.41 -41.14
CA GLY A 11 33.96 17.84 -40.22
C GLY A 11 33.67 19.34 -40.24
N GLY A 12 32.39 19.71 -40.10
CA GLY A 12 31.89 21.08 -40.04
C GLY A 12 30.37 21.14 -39.78
N GLN A 13 29.79 22.33 -39.64
CA GLN A 13 28.33 22.51 -39.60
C GLN A 13 27.70 21.98 -40.90
N HIS A 14 26.88 20.93 -40.81
CA HIS A 14 26.31 20.28 -41.96
C HIS A 14 24.92 20.84 -42.26
N ASN A 15 24.73 21.34 -43.49
CA ASN A 15 23.42 21.74 -43.97
C ASN A 15 22.71 20.52 -44.57
N LEU A 16 21.56 20.15 -44.00
CA LEU A 16 20.71 19.04 -44.45
C LEU A 16 20.39 19.09 -45.96
N ALA A 17 20.23 20.29 -46.53
CA ALA A 17 19.99 20.48 -47.95
C ALA A 17 21.23 20.16 -48.81
N ALA A 18 22.44 20.41 -48.30
CA ALA A 18 23.70 20.10 -48.99
C ALA A 18 24.02 18.60 -48.92
N GLN A 19 23.70 17.95 -47.78
CA GLN A 19 23.81 16.50 -47.59
C GLN A 19 23.01 15.74 -48.66
N ARG A 20 21.79 16.19 -48.97
CA ARG A 20 20.89 15.56 -49.94
C ARG A 20 21.19 15.83 -51.42
N GLN A 21 22.02 16.83 -51.73
CA GLN A 21 22.33 17.20 -53.12
C GLN A 21 23.51 16.42 -53.72
N THR A 22 24.34 15.80 -52.88
CA THR A 22 25.67 15.30 -53.30
C THR A 22 26.01 13.88 -52.83
N ALA A 23 25.22 13.31 -51.91
CA ALA A 23 25.56 12.05 -51.25
C ALA A 23 24.57 10.92 -51.59
N ASN A 24 25.09 9.70 -51.73
CA ASN A 24 24.28 8.48 -51.79
C ASN A 24 23.83 8.13 -50.36
N GLY A 25 22.51 8.03 -50.14
CA GLY A 25 21.94 7.78 -48.81
C GLY A 25 22.46 6.51 -48.13
N TRP A 26 22.71 5.44 -48.89
CA TRP A 26 23.31 4.22 -48.34
C TRP A 26 24.77 4.43 -47.91
N GLN A 27 25.54 5.19 -48.69
CA GLN A 27 26.91 5.52 -48.33
C GLN A 27 26.97 6.35 -47.04
N VAL A 28 26.08 7.33 -46.89
CA VAL A 28 25.97 8.15 -45.68
C VAL A 28 25.67 7.28 -44.45
N ILE A 29 24.75 6.32 -44.58
CA ILE A 29 24.40 5.39 -43.50
C ILE A 29 25.59 4.48 -43.16
N THR A 30 26.28 3.95 -44.16
CA THR A 30 27.47 3.11 -43.95
C THR A 30 28.56 3.90 -43.25
N ASP A 31 28.93 5.08 -43.74
CA ASP A 31 29.97 5.93 -43.16
C ASP A 31 29.64 6.30 -41.70
N PHE A 32 28.36 6.59 -41.42
CA PHE A 32 27.88 6.86 -40.06
C PHE A 32 28.10 5.66 -39.13
N LEU A 33 27.63 4.47 -39.53
CA LEU A 33 27.71 3.28 -38.70
C LEU A 33 29.17 2.84 -38.51
N THR A 34 29.98 2.87 -39.56
CA THR A 34 31.41 2.57 -39.47
C THR A 34 32.14 3.53 -38.54
N SER A 35 31.76 4.82 -38.49
CA SER A 35 32.35 5.78 -37.55
C SER A 35 32.06 5.48 -36.07
N ILE A 36 30.95 4.78 -35.78
CA ILE A 36 30.53 4.44 -34.41
C ILE A 36 31.06 3.07 -33.99
N TYR A 37 30.92 2.06 -34.86
CA TYR A 37 31.16 0.65 -34.52
C TYR A 37 32.53 0.14 -35.01
N GLY A 38 33.21 0.91 -35.85
CA GLY A 38 34.44 0.52 -36.53
C GLY A 38 34.18 -0.20 -37.86
N PRO A 39 35.24 -0.40 -38.67
CA PRO A 39 35.15 -1.09 -39.95
C PRO A 39 34.71 -2.54 -39.77
N ASP A 40 33.98 -3.07 -40.77
CA ASP A 40 33.49 -4.45 -40.85
C ASP A 40 32.44 -4.82 -39.78
N LYS A 41 32.00 -3.85 -38.95
CA LYS A 41 30.97 -4.06 -37.92
C LYS A 41 29.62 -3.46 -38.28
N GLU A 42 29.51 -2.65 -39.33
CA GLU A 42 28.25 -2.09 -39.83
C GLU A 42 27.23 -3.18 -40.16
N ASN A 43 27.71 -4.37 -40.55
CA ASN A 43 26.88 -5.53 -40.85
C ASN A 43 26.38 -6.28 -39.60
N GLN A 44 26.87 -5.93 -38.41
CA GLN A 44 26.44 -6.46 -37.13
C GLN A 44 25.44 -5.53 -36.41
N VAL A 45 25.24 -4.31 -36.93
CA VAL A 45 24.27 -3.36 -36.38
C VAL A 45 22.85 -3.75 -36.81
N TRP A 46 21.92 -3.76 -35.86
CA TRP A 46 20.52 -3.99 -36.20
C TRP A 46 19.86 -2.71 -36.71
N LEU A 47 19.36 -2.76 -37.94
CA LEU A 47 18.71 -1.65 -38.63
C LEU A 47 17.23 -1.94 -38.84
N ALA A 48 16.42 -0.90 -38.90
CA ALA A 48 15.01 -0.99 -39.27
C ALA A 48 14.64 0.10 -40.25
N GLY A 49 13.72 -0.24 -41.17
CA GLY A 49 13.26 0.67 -42.21
C GLY A 49 11.78 0.46 -42.49
N PHE A 50 11.07 1.53 -42.86
CA PHE A 50 9.73 1.39 -43.45
C PHE A 50 9.45 2.46 -44.52
N PRO A 51 8.86 2.07 -45.68
CA PRO A 51 8.77 2.93 -46.87
C PRO A 51 7.61 3.95 -46.91
N ASP A 52 6.45 3.76 -46.24
CA ASP A 52 5.44 4.81 -45.92
C ASP A 52 4.29 4.20 -45.09
N ILE A 53 3.63 5.01 -44.25
CA ILE A 53 2.61 4.59 -43.26
C ILE A 53 1.20 4.35 -43.86
N GLU A 54 0.93 4.71 -45.11
CA GLU A 54 -0.44 4.65 -45.66
C GLU A 54 -1.05 3.23 -45.73
N THR A 55 -0.24 2.16 -45.69
CA THR A 55 -0.74 0.79 -45.89
C THR A 55 -0.72 -0.12 -44.66
N ARG A 56 -0.34 0.37 -43.46
CA ARG A 56 -0.15 -0.49 -42.25
C ARG A 56 0.73 -1.73 -42.54
N ALA A 57 1.60 -1.67 -43.55
CA ALA A 57 2.46 -2.76 -43.92
C ALA A 57 3.59 -2.92 -42.88
N SER A 58 3.86 -4.19 -42.58
CA SER A 58 4.73 -4.73 -41.55
C SER A 58 6.11 -4.07 -41.43
N TRP A 59 6.33 -3.42 -40.29
CA TRP A 59 7.64 -3.04 -39.76
C TRP A 59 8.63 -4.21 -39.87
N PHE A 60 9.86 -3.93 -40.30
CA PHE A 60 10.91 -4.94 -40.41
C PHE A 60 12.25 -4.40 -39.91
N GLY A 61 13.00 -5.28 -39.26
CA GLY A 61 14.37 -5.05 -38.86
C GLY A 61 15.26 -6.20 -39.30
N MET A 62 16.54 -5.91 -39.48
CA MET A 62 17.55 -6.92 -39.84
C MET A 62 18.94 -6.42 -39.48
N GLN A 63 19.89 -7.35 -39.42
CA GLN A 63 21.28 -7.03 -39.17
C GLN A 63 21.98 -6.61 -40.48
N GLY A 64 22.56 -5.42 -40.48
CA GLY A 64 23.45 -4.93 -41.53
C GLY A 64 22.81 -4.09 -42.63
N VAL A 65 23.64 -3.21 -43.20
CA VAL A 65 23.25 -2.25 -44.25
C VAL A 65 22.86 -2.98 -45.54
N ASP A 66 23.65 -3.98 -45.95
CA ASP A 66 23.40 -4.75 -47.18
C ASP A 66 22.08 -5.53 -47.12
N ALA A 67 21.71 -6.01 -45.94
CA ALA A 67 20.43 -6.66 -45.73
C ALA A 67 19.29 -5.64 -45.87
N LEU A 68 19.41 -4.48 -45.20
CA LEU A 68 18.37 -3.46 -45.24
C LEU A 68 18.18 -2.91 -46.65
N GLN A 69 19.26 -2.62 -47.36
CA GLN A 69 19.25 -2.12 -48.74
C GLN A 69 18.54 -3.07 -49.70
N ARG A 70 18.71 -4.39 -49.54
CA ARG A 70 18.00 -5.39 -50.36
C ARG A 70 16.49 -5.36 -50.17
N ARG A 71 16.03 -5.04 -48.95
CA ARG A 71 14.59 -5.03 -48.60
C ARG A 71 13.94 -3.66 -48.76
N LEU A 72 14.74 -2.60 -48.76
CA LEU A 72 14.30 -1.22 -48.88
C LEU A 72 15.10 -0.52 -49.98
N PRO A 73 14.72 -0.66 -51.27
CA PRO A 73 15.50 -0.09 -52.36
C PRO A 73 15.45 1.45 -52.41
N ASP A 74 14.36 2.07 -51.92
CA ASP A 74 14.21 3.53 -51.83
C ASP A 74 14.50 4.02 -50.40
N VAL A 75 15.77 4.34 -50.15
CA VAL A 75 16.26 4.85 -48.85
C VAL A 75 15.88 6.32 -48.63
N ASP A 76 15.59 7.04 -49.71
CA ASP A 76 15.33 8.47 -49.67
C ASP A 76 13.94 8.76 -49.13
N ASN A 77 12.98 7.85 -49.30
CA ASN A 77 11.60 7.97 -48.85
C ASN A 77 11.23 6.96 -47.76
N ALA A 78 12.10 6.75 -46.77
CA ALA A 78 11.83 5.80 -45.69
C ALA A 78 12.11 6.38 -44.31
N ASP A 79 11.42 5.85 -43.31
CA ASP A 79 11.79 6.04 -41.92
C ASP A 79 12.85 5.02 -41.53
N LEU A 80 14.03 5.51 -41.15
CA LEU A 80 15.21 4.69 -40.91
C LEU A 80 15.69 4.79 -39.47
N TYR A 81 16.06 3.64 -38.90
CA TYR A 81 16.53 3.53 -37.52
C TYR A 81 17.66 2.52 -37.39
N PHE A 82 18.49 2.72 -36.37
CA PHE A 82 19.51 1.78 -35.95
C PHE A 82 19.42 1.52 -34.44
N CYS A 83 19.79 0.31 -34.05
CA CYS A 83 20.01 -0.08 -32.67
C CYS A 83 21.32 0.52 -32.16
N THR A 84 21.33 1.05 -30.94
CA THR A 84 22.51 1.73 -30.36
C THR A 84 23.59 0.78 -29.86
N GLY A 85 23.23 -0.46 -29.55
CA GLY A 85 24.15 -1.54 -29.20
C GLY A 85 24.52 -2.39 -30.41
N LEU A 86 25.77 -2.85 -30.45
CA LEU A 86 26.26 -3.79 -31.43
C LEU A 86 25.76 -5.20 -31.07
N LEU A 87 25.14 -5.89 -32.02
CA LEU A 87 24.66 -7.26 -31.80
C LEU A 87 25.73 -8.27 -32.20
N ARG A 88 25.67 -9.50 -31.65
CA ARG A 88 26.49 -10.62 -32.13
C ARG A 88 26.22 -10.87 -33.61
N GLU A 89 27.22 -11.31 -34.34
CA GLU A 89 27.07 -11.67 -35.75
C GLU A 89 25.98 -12.75 -35.96
N GLY A 90 25.13 -12.55 -36.97
CA GLY A 90 24.00 -13.44 -37.29
C GLY A 90 22.81 -13.30 -36.33
N ALA A 91 22.66 -12.16 -35.65
CA ALA A 91 21.50 -11.87 -34.84
C ALA A 91 20.24 -11.77 -35.72
N ASN A 92 19.21 -12.52 -35.36
CA ASN A 92 17.93 -12.55 -36.09
C ASN A 92 16.83 -11.71 -35.42
N ASN A 93 17.10 -11.15 -34.24
CA ASN A 93 16.20 -10.25 -33.52
C ASN A 93 16.98 -9.22 -32.69
N ARG A 94 16.34 -8.08 -32.40
CA ARG A 94 16.90 -7.01 -31.57
C ARG A 94 16.48 -7.19 -30.12
N THR A 95 17.28 -7.93 -29.36
CA THR A 95 17.07 -8.17 -27.92
C THR A 95 18.34 -7.83 -27.13
N LEU A 96 18.20 -7.50 -25.85
CA LEU A 96 19.36 -7.17 -24.99
C LEU A 96 20.37 -8.31 -24.89
N GLY A 97 19.91 -9.58 -25.01
CA GLY A 97 20.77 -10.76 -24.99
C GLY A 97 21.68 -10.88 -26.22
N GLU A 98 21.31 -10.26 -27.33
CA GLU A 98 22.10 -10.24 -28.56
C GLU A 98 23.16 -9.15 -28.56
N VAL A 99 23.05 -8.15 -27.68
CA VAL A 99 23.99 -7.03 -27.61
C VAL A 99 25.32 -7.52 -27.03
N VAL A 100 26.39 -7.41 -27.81
CA VAL A 100 27.76 -7.78 -27.43
C VAL A 100 28.57 -6.59 -26.95
N SER A 101 28.27 -5.38 -27.43
CA SER A 101 28.90 -4.16 -26.93
C SER A 101 28.05 -2.92 -27.13
N GLN A 102 28.34 -1.88 -26.32
CA GLN A 102 27.79 -0.53 -26.51
C GLN A 102 28.93 0.49 -26.67
N PRO A 103 29.19 0.99 -27.89
CA PRO A 103 30.19 2.02 -28.13
C PRO A 103 29.64 3.46 -28.02
N LEU A 104 28.32 3.61 -27.81
CA LEU A 104 27.63 4.89 -27.94
C LEU A 104 26.86 5.29 -26.67
N LEU A 105 27.07 6.52 -26.21
CA LEU A 105 26.16 7.24 -25.33
C LEU A 105 25.34 8.24 -26.16
N TYR A 106 24.07 8.46 -25.81
CA TYR A 106 23.20 9.36 -26.57
C TYR A 106 22.22 10.12 -25.68
N ALA A 107 21.61 11.16 -26.23
CA ALA A 107 20.50 11.89 -25.64
C ALA A 107 19.44 12.18 -26.72
N ASP A 108 18.17 11.92 -26.39
CA ASP A 108 17.05 11.95 -27.34
C ASP A 108 16.02 13.04 -26.98
N ASP A 109 15.23 13.47 -27.98
CA ASP A 109 14.21 14.54 -27.88
C ASP A 109 14.73 15.92 -27.37
N ILE A 110 15.94 16.30 -27.79
CA ILE A 110 16.53 17.62 -27.48
C ILE A 110 15.86 18.71 -28.33
N GLY A 111 15.35 19.74 -27.66
CA GLY A 111 14.55 20.82 -28.26
C GLY A 111 13.05 20.68 -28.05
N THR A 112 12.53 19.47 -27.81
CA THR A 112 11.09 19.25 -27.52
C THR A 112 10.82 18.81 -26.09
N LYS A 113 11.58 17.86 -25.54
CA LYS A 113 11.45 17.39 -24.15
C LYS A 113 12.60 17.84 -23.26
N VAL A 114 13.77 18.05 -23.85
CA VAL A 114 14.98 18.52 -23.16
C VAL A 114 15.32 19.91 -23.67
N ASP A 115 15.54 20.85 -22.75
CA ASP A 115 15.95 22.23 -23.09
C ASP A 115 17.43 22.24 -23.50
N PRO A 116 17.78 22.67 -24.73
CA PRO A 116 19.17 22.76 -25.19
C PRO A 116 20.10 23.56 -24.26
N ALA A 117 19.56 24.56 -23.54
CA ALA A 117 20.35 25.37 -22.60
C ALA A 117 20.93 24.55 -21.44
N MET A 118 20.32 23.41 -21.10
CA MET A 118 20.85 22.50 -20.08
C MET A 118 22.18 21.86 -20.53
N TRP A 119 22.32 21.62 -21.82
CA TRP A 119 23.55 21.09 -22.40
C TRP A 119 24.64 22.15 -22.54
N ASP A 120 24.29 23.40 -22.85
CA ASP A 120 25.26 24.52 -22.86
C ASP A 120 25.98 24.64 -21.50
N ALA A 121 25.24 24.45 -20.41
CA ALA A 121 25.80 24.42 -19.06
C ALA A 121 26.74 23.21 -18.83
N MET A 122 26.41 22.03 -19.38
CA MET A 122 27.29 20.85 -19.28
C MET A 122 28.59 21.04 -20.06
N PHE A 123 28.53 21.57 -21.28
CA PHE A 123 29.72 21.87 -22.10
C PHE A 123 30.62 22.91 -21.43
N ALA A 124 30.02 23.96 -20.83
CA ALA A 124 30.76 24.95 -20.05
C ALA A 124 31.49 24.36 -18.83
N MET A 125 31.00 23.24 -18.28
CA MET A 125 31.64 22.49 -17.19
C MET A 125 32.66 21.45 -17.68
N GLY A 126 32.93 21.39 -18.98
CA GLY A 126 33.92 20.48 -19.57
C GLY A 126 33.36 19.12 -19.99
N PHE A 127 32.04 18.98 -20.10
CA PHE A 127 31.42 17.80 -20.74
C PHE A 127 31.85 17.77 -22.22
N PRO A 128 32.23 16.60 -22.78
CA PRO A 128 32.70 16.53 -24.16
C PRO A 128 31.62 16.94 -25.17
N GLU A 129 32.00 17.65 -26.22
CA GLU A 129 31.10 17.96 -27.35
C GLU A 129 30.66 16.67 -28.07
N PRO A 130 29.44 16.61 -28.63
CA PRO A 130 28.92 15.42 -29.29
C PRO A 130 29.71 15.09 -30.56
N THR A 131 29.76 13.79 -30.87
CA THR A 131 30.30 13.24 -32.11
C THR A 131 29.35 13.52 -33.28
N PHE A 132 28.04 13.48 -33.03
CA PHE A 132 27.03 13.84 -34.03
C PHE A 132 25.77 14.44 -33.39
N ARG A 133 25.07 15.27 -34.17
CA ARG A 133 23.72 15.76 -33.91
C ARG A 133 22.85 15.49 -35.14
N ILE A 134 21.72 14.82 -34.93
CA ILE A 134 20.77 14.46 -35.99
C ILE A 134 19.46 15.19 -35.74
N GLU A 135 19.03 16.01 -36.68
CA GLU A 135 17.67 16.58 -36.64
C GLU A 135 16.67 15.49 -37.08
N THR A 136 15.83 15.06 -36.14
CA THR A 136 14.84 14.00 -36.35
C THR A 136 13.49 14.53 -36.83
N SER A 137 13.22 15.80 -36.54
CA SER A 137 12.11 16.62 -37.03
C SER A 137 12.43 18.09 -36.70
N PRO A 138 11.75 19.08 -37.29
CA PRO A 138 12.08 20.49 -37.07
C PRO A 138 12.19 20.87 -35.59
N ASN A 139 13.35 21.38 -35.17
CA ASN A 139 13.69 21.73 -33.78
C ASN A 139 13.70 20.55 -32.79
N ASN A 140 13.90 19.32 -33.26
CA ASN A 140 14.07 18.13 -32.41
C ASN A 140 15.29 17.33 -32.85
N GLU A 141 16.27 17.21 -31.96
CA GLU A 141 17.54 16.55 -32.26
C GLU A 141 17.80 15.35 -31.36
N THR A 142 18.57 14.41 -31.88
CA THR A 142 19.22 13.33 -31.14
C THR A 142 20.73 13.56 -31.20
N TRP A 143 21.39 13.58 -30.05
CA TRP A 143 22.84 13.78 -29.96
C TRP A 143 23.53 12.50 -29.52
N GLY A 144 24.73 12.24 -30.04
CA GLY A 144 25.50 11.03 -29.75
C GLY A 144 26.98 11.29 -29.51
N TRP A 145 27.55 10.51 -28.60
CA TRP A 145 28.96 10.50 -28.22
C TRP A 145 29.54 9.10 -28.41
N VAL A 146 30.42 8.95 -29.38
CA VAL A 146 31.20 7.71 -29.55
C VAL A 146 32.21 7.63 -28.41
N LEU A 147 32.21 6.53 -27.69
CA LEU A 147 33.02 6.38 -26.48
C LEU A 147 34.44 5.93 -26.81
N THR A 148 35.42 6.42 -26.04
CA THR A 148 36.75 5.84 -26.06
C THR A 148 36.69 4.44 -25.43
N GLY A 149 36.76 3.41 -26.28
CA GLY A 149 36.61 2.00 -25.90
C GLY A 149 35.14 1.58 -25.72
N ASP A 150 34.82 0.38 -26.19
CA ASP A 150 33.47 -0.19 -26.15
C ASP A 150 33.11 -0.71 -24.76
N ALA A 151 31.85 -0.58 -24.35
CA ALA A 151 31.32 -1.38 -23.25
C ALA A 151 31.12 -2.84 -23.68
N ALA A 152 32.18 -3.61 -23.57
CA ALA A 152 32.19 -5.06 -23.75
C ALA A 152 32.50 -5.82 -22.46
N SER A 153 33.00 -5.13 -21.41
CA SER A 153 33.25 -5.72 -20.09
C SER A 153 32.12 -5.38 -19.10
N PRO A 154 31.87 -6.23 -18.09
CA PRO A 154 30.86 -5.97 -17.07
C PRO A 154 31.01 -4.61 -16.37
N GLU A 155 32.24 -4.20 -16.09
CA GLU A 155 32.56 -2.94 -15.42
C GLU A 155 32.20 -1.74 -16.30
N ARG A 156 32.50 -1.82 -17.59
CA ARG A 156 32.20 -0.75 -18.57
C ARG A 156 30.69 -0.60 -18.79
N TRP A 157 29.94 -1.69 -18.71
CA TRP A 157 28.47 -1.67 -18.72
C TRP A 157 27.89 -0.97 -17.49
N GLN A 158 28.45 -1.22 -16.29
CA GLN A 158 28.04 -0.57 -15.04
C GLN A 158 28.36 0.92 -15.02
N GLU A 159 29.47 1.32 -15.63
CA GLU A 159 29.82 2.74 -15.79
C GLU A 159 28.81 3.48 -16.67
N LEU A 160 28.45 2.91 -17.83
CA LEU A 160 27.48 3.53 -18.73
C LEU A 160 26.09 3.62 -18.11
N ALA A 161 25.70 2.57 -17.44
CA ALA A 161 24.49 2.51 -16.66
C ALA A 161 24.34 3.66 -15.65
N LEU A 162 25.39 3.88 -14.86
CA LEU A 162 25.42 4.93 -13.85
C LEU A 162 25.33 6.31 -14.51
N VAL A 163 26.09 6.53 -15.58
CA VAL A 163 26.04 7.76 -16.38
C VAL A 163 24.63 8.01 -16.93
N ARG A 164 23.96 6.99 -17.50
CA ARG A 164 22.59 7.09 -18.02
C ARG A 164 21.59 7.48 -16.95
N ALA A 165 21.67 6.86 -15.78
CA ALA A 165 20.77 7.14 -14.67
C ALA A 165 20.87 8.62 -14.23
N TYR A 166 22.09 9.16 -14.15
CA TYR A 166 22.32 10.56 -13.83
C TYR A 166 21.93 11.53 -14.96
N MET A 167 22.06 11.14 -16.23
CA MET A 167 21.52 11.93 -17.34
C MET A 167 20.00 12.07 -17.26
N ILE A 168 19.29 10.99 -16.92
CA ILE A 168 17.83 11.00 -16.75
C ILE A 168 17.44 11.83 -15.51
N GLU A 169 18.11 11.63 -14.37
CA GLU A 169 17.82 12.39 -13.14
C GLU A 169 17.97 13.90 -13.34
N ARG A 170 19.00 14.32 -14.09
CA ARG A 170 19.25 15.72 -14.40
C ARG A 170 18.42 16.25 -15.55
N GLY A 171 17.54 15.44 -16.14
CA GLY A 171 16.67 15.84 -17.24
C GLY A 171 17.40 16.13 -18.55
N LEU A 172 18.58 15.53 -18.76
CA LEU A 172 19.42 15.74 -19.96
C LEU A 172 19.02 14.86 -21.15
N THR A 173 18.12 13.89 -20.94
CA THR A 173 17.56 12.98 -21.96
C THR A 173 16.19 12.47 -21.51
N ASP A 174 15.40 11.87 -22.42
CA ASP A 174 14.14 11.20 -22.07
C ASP A 174 14.33 9.98 -21.15
N ALA A 175 13.24 9.53 -20.49
CA ALA A 175 13.26 8.45 -19.51
C ALA A 175 13.46 7.03 -20.08
N LEU A 176 13.75 6.87 -21.37
CA LEU A 176 13.87 5.56 -22.03
C LEU A 176 15.24 5.41 -22.69
N HIS A 177 16.23 4.96 -21.91
CA HIS A 177 17.64 4.89 -22.32
C HIS A 177 18.21 3.46 -22.16
N ASP A 178 18.25 2.67 -23.24
CA ASP A 178 18.75 1.28 -23.23
C ASP A 178 19.63 0.93 -24.44
N ALA A 179 20.34 -0.21 -24.37
CA ALA A 179 21.28 -0.66 -25.41
C ALA A 179 20.62 -1.23 -26.68
N THR A 180 19.31 -1.48 -26.64
CA THR A 180 18.51 -1.90 -27.79
C THR A 180 17.71 -0.78 -28.42
N ARG A 181 17.77 0.45 -27.87
CA ARG A 181 16.96 1.58 -28.30
C ARG A 181 17.17 1.84 -29.80
N TYR A 182 16.06 2.15 -30.48
CA TYR A 182 16.13 2.70 -31.84
C TYR A 182 16.37 4.19 -31.79
N LEU A 183 17.42 4.64 -32.48
CA LEU A 183 17.61 6.02 -32.84
C LEU A 183 17.49 6.18 -34.36
N ARG A 184 17.23 7.40 -34.81
CA ARG A 184 17.12 7.71 -36.24
C ARG A 184 18.49 7.62 -36.90
N LEU A 185 18.53 7.00 -38.08
CA LEU A 185 19.68 7.12 -38.97
C LEU A 185 19.72 8.54 -39.58
N PRO A 186 20.90 9.07 -39.95
CA PRO A 186 21.07 10.43 -40.47
C PRO A 186 20.66 10.55 -41.96
N TRP A 187 19.56 9.90 -42.33
CA TRP A 187 18.96 9.91 -43.66
C TRP A 187 17.48 9.50 -43.60
N GLY A 188 16.75 9.72 -44.69
CA GLY A 188 15.34 9.37 -44.83
C GLY A 188 14.39 10.47 -44.34
N HIS A 189 13.21 10.08 -43.85
CA HIS A 189 12.16 10.98 -43.38
C HIS A 189 11.51 10.53 -42.07
N ASN A 190 10.77 11.45 -41.45
CA ASN A 190 9.91 11.17 -40.31
C ASN A 190 8.43 11.22 -40.71
N SER A 191 7.83 10.07 -41.04
CA SER A 191 6.46 10.00 -41.56
C SER A 191 5.36 10.16 -40.49
N LYS A 192 5.70 10.36 -39.21
CA LYS A 192 4.71 10.50 -38.14
C LYS A 192 3.76 11.68 -38.42
N PRO A 193 2.42 11.50 -38.38
CA PRO A 193 1.46 12.52 -38.80
C PRO A 193 1.62 13.89 -38.16
N LYS A 194 2.02 13.94 -36.88
CA LYS A 194 2.21 15.20 -36.13
C LYS A 194 3.35 16.08 -36.61
N TYR A 195 4.30 15.54 -37.38
CA TYR A 195 5.45 16.29 -37.89
C TYR A 195 5.31 16.63 -39.38
N LYS A 196 4.25 16.17 -40.04
CA LYS A 196 3.97 16.53 -41.43
C LYS A 196 3.55 18.00 -41.47
N GLY A 197 4.19 18.80 -42.35
CA GLY A 197 3.85 20.21 -42.52
C GLY A 197 2.47 20.40 -43.18
N SER A 198 2.04 21.65 -43.38
CA SER A 198 0.75 22.00 -44.00
C SER A 198 0.49 21.41 -45.40
N LYS A 199 1.56 20.96 -46.08
CA LYS A 199 1.50 20.26 -47.38
C LYS A 199 1.56 18.73 -47.26
N ASN A 200 1.37 18.19 -46.07
CA ASN A 200 1.44 16.76 -45.72
C ASN A 200 2.78 16.08 -46.07
N ARG A 201 3.87 16.86 -46.19
CA ARG A 201 5.22 16.33 -46.48
C ARG A 201 5.92 15.94 -45.18
N ALA A 202 6.49 14.75 -45.15
CA ALA A 202 7.32 14.28 -44.04
C ALA A 202 8.66 15.06 -44.02
N PRO A 203 9.09 15.60 -42.86
CA PRO A 203 10.38 16.28 -42.77
C PRO A 203 11.52 15.29 -42.99
N ALA A 204 12.60 15.79 -43.59
CA ALA A 204 13.84 15.04 -43.80
C ALA A 204 14.57 14.84 -42.48
N VAL A 205 15.34 13.75 -42.39
CA VAL A 205 16.21 13.45 -41.25
C VAL A 205 17.67 13.48 -41.73
N GLY A 206 18.55 14.09 -40.96
CA GLY A 206 19.99 14.11 -41.25
C GLY A 206 20.78 14.97 -40.28
N TYR A 207 22.06 15.19 -40.57
CA TYR A 207 22.97 15.85 -39.63
C TYR A 207 22.71 17.36 -39.55
N THR A 208 22.82 17.89 -38.33
CA THR A 208 23.10 19.31 -38.09
C THR A 208 24.57 19.52 -37.75
N GLU A 209 25.22 18.53 -37.14
CA GLU A 209 26.65 18.51 -36.86
C GLU A 209 27.19 17.06 -36.94
N TRP A 210 28.36 16.86 -37.54
CA TRP A 210 29.02 15.55 -37.61
C TRP A 210 30.54 15.70 -37.55
N HIS A 211 31.14 15.09 -36.53
CA HIS A 211 32.57 15.12 -36.23
C HIS A 211 33.04 13.70 -35.89
N PRO A 212 33.18 12.81 -36.89
CA PRO A 212 33.52 11.40 -36.69
C PRO A 212 34.88 11.20 -35.99
N GLU A 213 35.74 12.22 -35.96
CA GLU A 213 37.00 12.24 -35.23
C GLU A 213 36.84 12.40 -33.71
N ARG A 214 35.68 12.87 -33.23
CA ARG A 214 35.43 13.08 -31.79
C ARG A 214 35.04 11.77 -31.12
N SER A 215 35.76 11.44 -30.06
CA SER A 215 35.34 10.42 -29.09
C SER A 215 35.30 11.01 -27.67
N ALA A 216 34.49 10.42 -26.81
CA ALA A 216 34.26 10.87 -25.45
C ALA A 216 34.76 9.83 -24.44
N SER A 217 35.58 10.28 -23.50
CA SER A 217 36.00 9.44 -22.39
C SER A 217 34.86 9.33 -21.36
N ILE A 218 34.54 8.10 -20.96
CA ILE A 218 33.57 7.88 -19.87
C ILE A 218 34.01 8.52 -18.57
N ASP A 219 35.33 8.57 -18.34
CA ASP A 219 35.89 9.11 -17.12
C ASP A 219 35.66 10.60 -17.05
N GLN A 220 35.86 11.29 -18.18
CA GLN A 220 35.53 12.69 -18.31
C GLN A 220 34.02 12.92 -18.14
N ILE A 221 33.19 12.11 -18.80
CA ILE A 221 31.73 12.18 -18.68
C ILE A 221 31.30 12.03 -17.22
N GLY A 222 31.74 10.97 -16.54
CA GLY A 222 31.38 10.67 -15.15
C GLY A 222 31.87 11.72 -14.16
N ARG A 223 33.10 12.22 -14.33
CA ARG A 223 33.63 13.31 -13.48
C ARG A 223 32.83 14.59 -13.58
N VAL A 224 32.42 14.99 -14.78
CA VAL A 224 31.67 16.23 -15.03
C VAL A 224 30.19 16.05 -14.68
N LEU A 225 29.58 14.93 -15.07
CA LEU A 225 28.17 14.66 -14.88
C LEU A 225 27.83 14.31 -13.43
N ILE A 226 28.66 13.53 -12.74
CA ILE A 226 28.33 12.96 -11.42
C ILE A 226 29.14 13.67 -10.33
N GLY A 227 30.45 13.84 -10.54
CA GLY A 227 31.32 14.68 -9.71
C GLY A 227 32.56 13.96 -9.17
N GLY A 228 33.74 14.56 -9.40
CA GLY A 228 35.01 14.16 -8.77
C GLY A 228 35.63 12.85 -9.33
N GLU A 229 36.83 12.51 -8.84
CA GLU A 229 37.58 11.32 -9.30
C GLU A 229 36.90 9.98 -8.95
N ASN A 230 36.04 9.95 -7.92
CA ASN A 230 35.37 8.74 -7.41
C ASN A 230 33.94 8.57 -7.95
N TRP A 231 33.64 9.09 -9.14
CA TRP A 231 32.28 9.08 -9.70
C TRP A 231 31.68 7.67 -9.86
N ARG A 232 32.50 6.63 -9.95
CA ARG A 232 32.08 5.21 -10.04
C ARG A 232 31.45 4.67 -8.76
N ASP A 233 31.77 5.28 -7.62
CA ASP A 233 31.23 4.89 -6.31
C ASP A 233 29.95 5.67 -5.95
N ALA A 234 29.46 6.51 -6.87
CA ALA A 234 28.25 7.29 -6.66
C ALA A 234 27.02 6.38 -6.54
N ALA A 235 26.10 6.75 -5.66
CA ALA A 235 24.85 6.03 -5.51
C ALA A 235 24.00 6.16 -6.79
N VAL A 236 23.37 5.06 -7.22
CA VAL A 236 22.40 5.13 -8.33
C VAL A 236 21.20 5.98 -7.89
N PRO A 237 20.81 7.01 -8.67
CA PRO A 237 19.75 7.92 -8.27
C PRO A 237 18.38 7.23 -8.21
N LEU A 238 17.57 7.67 -7.24
CA LEU A 238 16.25 7.11 -6.91
C LEU A 238 15.19 7.27 -8.04
N SER A 239 15.51 8.07 -9.06
CA SER A 239 14.67 8.32 -10.24
C SER A 239 14.74 7.20 -11.30
N ALA A 240 15.67 6.24 -11.20
CA ALA A 240 15.71 5.06 -12.06
C ALA A 240 14.63 4.04 -11.64
N GLN A 241 13.40 4.20 -12.16
CA GLN A 241 12.19 3.57 -11.63
C GLN A 241 11.64 2.36 -12.41
N THR A 242 12.33 1.79 -13.41
CA THR A 242 11.81 0.58 -14.11
C THR A 242 12.78 -0.61 -14.16
N SER A 243 12.23 -1.84 -14.19
CA SER A 243 12.99 -3.09 -14.35
C SER A 243 13.78 -3.17 -15.66
N LYS A 244 13.34 -2.44 -16.70
CA LYS A 244 14.08 -2.24 -17.96
C LYS A 244 15.32 -1.38 -17.74
N ASP A 245 15.24 -0.37 -16.88
CA ASP A 245 16.39 0.44 -16.49
C ASP A 245 17.37 -0.37 -15.66
N LEU A 246 16.93 -1.23 -14.73
CA LEU A 246 17.82 -2.14 -13.98
C LEU A 246 18.54 -3.17 -14.88
N ALA A 247 17.84 -3.71 -15.89
CA ALA A 247 18.42 -4.65 -16.86
C ALA A 247 19.40 -3.96 -17.83
N ALA A 248 19.11 -2.73 -18.25
CA ALA A 248 20.00 -1.91 -19.08
C ALA A 248 21.13 -1.25 -18.26
N THR A 249 21.00 -1.19 -16.93
CA THR A 249 22.03 -0.65 -16.04
C THR A 249 22.97 -1.68 -15.44
N GLY A 250 22.73 -2.99 -15.62
CA GLY A 250 23.45 -3.96 -14.77
C GLY A 250 23.38 -3.53 -13.30
N ALA A 251 22.21 -3.04 -12.86
CA ALA A 251 21.98 -2.69 -11.46
C ALA A 251 22.02 -4.00 -10.67
N GLY A 252 23.25 -4.36 -10.30
CA GLY A 252 23.69 -5.73 -10.09
C GLY A 252 24.01 -6.43 -11.42
N ALA A 253 25.28 -6.44 -11.86
CA ALA A 253 25.73 -7.55 -12.69
C ALA A 253 25.72 -8.80 -11.79
N ARG A 254 24.55 -9.43 -11.63
CA ARG A 254 24.56 -10.86 -11.34
C ARG A 254 25.23 -11.51 -12.56
N PRO A 255 26.26 -12.34 -12.37
CA PRO A 255 26.92 -12.98 -13.49
C PRO A 255 25.87 -13.77 -14.29
N ARG A 256 25.94 -13.68 -15.62
CA ARG A 256 25.15 -14.53 -16.52
C ARG A 256 25.54 -15.96 -16.22
N THR A 257 24.68 -16.65 -15.48
CA THR A 257 24.97 -17.96 -14.88
C THR A 257 23.84 -18.95 -15.07
N ALA A 258 22.80 -18.59 -15.83
CA ALA A 258 21.72 -19.51 -16.10
C ALA A 258 22.24 -20.73 -16.89
N SER A 259 21.81 -21.91 -16.46
CA SER A 259 22.13 -23.21 -17.01
C SER A 259 20.86 -24.03 -17.20
N MET A 260 20.90 -24.98 -18.14
CA MET A 260 19.84 -25.98 -18.30
C MET A 260 19.66 -26.85 -17.05
N ASP A 261 20.68 -26.92 -16.19
CA ASP A 261 20.65 -27.69 -14.94
C ASP A 261 20.01 -26.94 -13.77
N ASP A 262 19.72 -25.65 -13.92
CA ASP A 262 19.08 -24.88 -12.86
C ASP A 262 17.67 -25.41 -12.59
N ALA A 263 17.32 -25.56 -11.31
CA ALA A 263 16.08 -26.20 -10.91
C ALA A 263 14.83 -25.51 -11.50
N ILE A 264 14.87 -24.19 -11.68
CA ILE A 264 13.77 -23.45 -12.27
C ILE A 264 13.67 -23.60 -13.79
N VAL A 265 14.81 -23.84 -14.46
CA VAL A 265 14.88 -24.08 -15.90
C VAL A 265 14.39 -25.50 -16.20
N ARG A 266 14.80 -26.49 -15.41
CA ARG A 266 14.25 -27.86 -15.47
C ARG A 266 12.75 -27.90 -15.18
N MET A 267 12.27 -27.06 -14.26
CA MET A 267 10.83 -26.92 -14.02
C MET A 267 10.10 -26.36 -15.24
N ALA A 268 10.68 -25.34 -15.90
CA ALA A 268 10.15 -24.78 -17.14
C ALA A 268 10.13 -25.81 -18.29
N GLU A 269 11.10 -26.73 -18.33
CA GLU A 269 11.12 -27.86 -19.28
C GLU A 269 9.94 -28.81 -19.05
N ILE A 270 9.64 -29.16 -17.79
CA ILE A 270 8.55 -30.08 -17.45
C ILE A 270 7.17 -29.52 -17.81
N VAL A 271 7.00 -28.19 -17.72
CA VAL A 271 5.75 -27.51 -18.11
C VAL A 271 5.72 -27.12 -19.58
N ASP A 272 6.63 -27.66 -20.39
CA ASP A 272 6.68 -27.50 -21.84
C ASP A 272 6.87 -26.04 -22.29
N LEU A 273 7.64 -25.26 -21.52
CA LEU A 273 8.08 -23.92 -21.92
C LEU A 273 9.36 -23.95 -22.78
N GLU A 274 9.77 -25.14 -23.25
CA GLU A 274 10.87 -25.35 -24.19
C GLU A 274 12.16 -24.53 -23.91
N PRO A 275 12.78 -24.64 -22.72
CA PRO A 275 14.03 -23.94 -22.44
C PRO A 275 15.17 -24.45 -23.34
N ARG A 276 15.99 -23.53 -23.85
CA ARG A 276 17.14 -23.82 -24.72
C ARG A 276 18.30 -22.90 -24.39
N SER A 277 19.48 -23.46 -24.16
CA SER A 277 20.70 -22.67 -23.94
C SER A 277 21.04 -21.90 -25.22
N ARG A 278 21.08 -20.56 -25.13
CA ARG A 278 21.37 -19.68 -26.28
C ARG A 278 22.84 -19.30 -26.33
N THR A 279 23.37 -18.87 -25.19
CA THR A 279 24.78 -18.50 -24.94
C THR A 279 25.14 -18.85 -23.50
N GLU A 280 26.44 -18.92 -23.18
CA GLU A 280 26.88 -19.26 -21.82
C GLU A 280 26.27 -18.29 -20.78
N GLY A 281 25.53 -18.85 -19.82
CA GLY A 281 24.86 -18.08 -18.77
C GLY A 281 23.48 -17.52 -19.12
N VAL A 282 22.89 -17.87 -20.28
CA VAL A 282 21.54 -17.46 -20.70
C VAL A 282 20.76 -18.64 -21.31
N VAL A 283 19.56 -18.88 -20.78
CA VAL A 283 18.63 -19.90 -21.28
C VAL A 283 17.36 -19.22 -21.79
N ASP A 284 17.06 -19.34 -23.08
CA ASP A 284 15.81 -18.85 -23.66
C ASP A 284 14.68 -19.84 -23.37
N ALA A 285 13.46 -19.35 -23.18
CA ALA A 285 12.28 -20.20 -23.02
C ALA A 285 11.02 -19.50 -23.58
N MET A 286 9.93 -20.26 -23.73
CA MET A 286 8.62 -19.70 -23.99
C MET A 286 8.16 -18.85 -22.81
N CYS A 287 7.50 -17.73 -23.12
CA CYS A 287 7.01 -16.83 -22.08
C CYS A 287 5.91 -17.52 -21.26
N PRO A 288 6.02 -17.59 -19.92
CA PRO A 288 4.98 -18.20 -19.10
C PRO A 288 3.66 -17.38 -19.12
N ASN A 289 3.70 -16.12 -19.59
CA ASN A 289 2.55 -15.24 -19.80
C ASN A 289 1.95 -15.30 -21.22
N TRP A 290 2.27 -16.33 -22.02
CA TRP A 290 1.87 -16.41 -23.43
C TRP A 290 0.35 -16.28 -23.68
N GLN A 291 -0.48 -16.73 -22.73
CA GLN A 291 -1.94 -16.63 -22.82
C GLN A 291 -2.45 -15.18 -22.87
N ALA A 292 -1.71 -14.22 -22.30
CA ALA A 292 -2.13 -12.81 -22.25
C ALA A 292 -1.86 -12.04 -23.56
N HIS A 293 -1.08 -12.61 -24.49
CA HIS A 293 -0.71 -11.89 -25.71
C HIS A 293 -0.94 -12.67 -27.02
N GLY A 294 -1.47 -13.90 -26.97
CA GLY A 294 -2.25 -14.56 -28.05
C GLY A 294 -1.56 -14.87 -29.38
N ASP A 295 -0.49 -14.18 -29.75
CA ASP A 295 0.09 -14.19 -31.09
C ASP A 295 1.54 -14.71 -31.04
N ARG A 296 1.70 -15.97 -31.45
CA ARG A 296 2.93 -16.78 -31.62
C ARG A 296 3.79 -17.02 -30.37
N ALA A 297 4.14 -18.30 -30.19
CA ALA A 297 4.96 -18.85 -29.11
C ALA A 297 6.45 -18.44 -29.13
N GLU A 298 6.89 -17.57 -30.03
CA GLU A 298 8.28 -17.61 -30.47
C GLU A 298 9.11 -16.39 -30.03
N THR A 299 9.84 -16.59 -28.94
CA THR A 299 11.02 -15.84 -28.46
C THR A 299 10.79 -14.46 -27.83
N GLY A 300 11.43 -14.25 -26.68
CA GLY A 300 11.42 -12.96 -25.98
C GLY A 300 11.52 -13.07 -24.45
N PHE A 301 11.41 -14.28 -23.90
CA PHE A 301 11.63 -14.58 -22.48
C PHE A 301 12.94 -15.37 -22.30
N SER A 302 13.77 -14.98 -21.35
CA SER A 302 15.04 -15.65 -21.06
C SER A 302 15.36 -15.64 -19.58
N PHE A 303 15.93 -16.75 -19.09
CA PHE A 303 16.64 -16.82 -17.82
C PHE A 303 18.08 -16.34 -18.00
N ILE A 304 18.56 -15.56 -17.04
CA ILE A 304 19.87 -14.90 -17.08
C ILE A 304 20.68 -15.12 -15.80
N GLY A 305 20.12 -15.77 -14.78
CA GLY A 305 20.83 -16.13 -13.56
C GLY A 305 20.41 -17.49 -13.02
N SER A 306 21.34 -18.18 -12.37
CA SER A 306 21.12 -19.48 -11.70
C SER A 306 20.12 -19.42 -10.55
N ASP A 307 19.82 -18.22 -10.07
CA ASP A 307 18.77 -17.90 -9.09
C ASP A 307 17.37 -17.74 -9.70
N GLY A 308 17.22 -17.97 -11.01
CA GLY A 308 15.97 -17.81 -11.73
C GLY A 308 15.67 -16.38 -12.16
N ALA A 309 16.64 -15.46 -12.10
CA ALA A 309 16.52 -14.16 -12.74
C ALA A 309 16.13 -14.32 -14.21
N CYS A 310 15.05 -13.65 -14.62
CA CYS A 310 14.51 -13.75 -15.97
C CYS A 310 13.92 -12.43 -16.44
N PHE A 311 13.81 -12.24 -17.75
CA PHE A 311 13.22 -11.04 -18.34
C PHE A 311 12.34 -11.40 -19.55
N CYS A 312 11.41 -10.50 -19.91
CA CYS A 312 10.57 -10.65 -21.09
C CYS A 312 10.52 -9.35 -21.90
N ASN A 313 10.56 -9.46 -23.23
CA ASN A 313 10.51 -8.33 -24.16
C ASN A 313 9.10 -8.05 -24.71
N HIS A 314 8.07 -8.80 -24.32
CA HIS A 314 6.71 -8.58 -24.77
C HIS A 314 6.07 -7.36 -24.09
N ALA A 315 5.42 -6.49 -24.87
CA ALA A 315 4.78 -5.28 -24.36
C ALA A 315 3.69 -5.56 -23.30
N SER A 316 3.01 -6.70 -23.38
CA SER A 316 2.04 -7.18 -22.38
C SER A 316 2.68 -7.54 -21.03
N CYS A 317 4.00 -7.64 -20.98
CA CYS A 317 4.78 -7.98 -19.79
C CYS A 317 5.54 -6.77 -19.22
N ASP A 318 5.32 -5.55 -19.73
CA ASP A 318 6.07 -4.34 -19.38
C ASP A 318 6.00 -3.97 -17.89
N ASN A 319 4.93 -4.38 -17.20
CA ASN A 319 4.75 -4.16 -15.77
C ASN A 319 5.12 -5.39 -14.92
N MET A 320 5.61 -6.47 -15.53
CA MET A 320 5.97 -7.73 -14.86
C MET A 320 7.46 -7.75 -14.49
N ARG A 321 7.77 -8.43 -13.39
CA ARG A 321 9.12 -8.58 -12.82
C ARG A 321 9.45 -10.06 -12.68
N THR A 322 10.73 -10.38 -12.43
CA THR A 322 11.20 -11.76 -12.19
C THR A 322 10.29 -12.56 -11.25
N PRO A 323 9.88 -12.06 -10.06
CA PRO A 323 9.02 -12.84 -9.17
C PRO A 323 7.68 -13.21 -9.79
N ASP A 324 7.14 -12.35 -10.66
CA ASP A 324 5.87 -12.58 -11.34
C ASP A 324 6.00 -13.76 -12.32
N PHE A 325 7.07 -13.79 -13.13
CA PHE A 325 7.34 -14.91 -14.04
C PHE A 325 7.64 -16.23 -13.32
N LEU A 326 8.42 -16.18 -12.24
CA LEU A 326 8.71 -17.35 -11.42
C LEU A 326 7.44 -17.94 -10.79
N ALA A 327 6.53 -17.09 -10.30
CA ALA A 327 5.25 -17.52 -9.77
C ALA A 327 4.39 -18.21 -10.84
N MET A 328 4.42 -17.74 -12.09
CA MET A 328 3.69 -18.36 -13.20
C MET A 328 4.24 -19.74 -13.55
N ILE A 329 5.56 -19.91 -13.64
CA ILE A 329 6.20 -21.21 -13.90
C ILE A 329 5.87 -22.21 -12.79
N ARG A 330 5.94 -21.78 -11.52
CA ARG A 330 5.58 -22.62 -10.36
C ARG A 330 4.10 -23.05 -10.40
N THR A 331 3.21 -22.10 -10.69
CA THR A 331 1.77 -22.37 -10.82
C THR A 331 1.48 -23.34 -11.97
N GLN A 332 2.15 -23.17 -13.11
CA GLN A 332 2.03 -24.09 -14.24
C GLN A 332 2.52 -25.50 -13.89
N TYR A 333 3.60 -25.61 -13.11
CA TYR A 333 4.12 -26.91 -12.64
C TYR A 333 3.15 -27.61 -11.69
N GLU A 334 2.61 -26.88 -10.71
CA GLU A 334 1.63 -27.43 -9.77
C GLU A 334 0.33 -27.86 -10.46
N ASN A 335 -0.12 -27.07 -11.45
CA ASN A 335 -1.25 -27.44 -12.30
C ASN A 335 -0.95 -28.68 -13.15
N HIS A 336 0.26 -28.80 -13.70
CA HIS A 336 0.70 -29.96 -14.47
C HIS A 336 0.71 -31.24 -13.63
N VAL A 337 1.33 -31.21 -12.44
CA VAL A 337 1.36 -32.35 -11.51
C VAL A 337 -0.05 -32.73 -11.06
N SER A 338 -0.88 -31.74 -10.73
CA SER A 338 -2.29 -31.97 -10.36
C SER A 338 -3.09 -32.63 -11.49
N ALA A 339 -2.86 -32.21 -12.74
CA ALA A 339 -3.50 -32.79 -13.91
C ALA A 339 -3.05 -34.24 -14.18
N LEU A 340 -1.76 -34.55 -14.02
CA LEU A 340 -1.25 -35.92 -14.14
C LEU A 340 -1.84 -36.86 -13.08
N ASN A 341 -1.90 -36.40 -11.82
CA ASN A 341 -2.54 -37.14 -10.73
C ASN A 341 -4.02 -37.40 -11.00
N ALA A 342 -4.76 -36.39 -11.46
CA ALA A 342 -6.17 -36.54 -11.83
C ALA A 342 -6.39 -37.48 -13.02
N SER A 343 -5.40 -37.60 -13.90
CA SER A 343 -5.42 -38.49 -15.08
C SER A 343 -4.98 -39.93 -14.78
N GLY A 344 -4.60 -40.24 -13.53
CA GLY A 344 -4.09 -41.54 -13.12
C GLY A 344 -2.74 -41.90 -13.75
N LYS A 345 -1.98 -40.91 -14.26
CA LYS A 345 -0.63 -41.13 -14.79
C LYS A 345 0.38 -41.14 -13.64
N ASN A 346 1.41 -41.99 -13.74
CA ASN A 346 2.40 -42.12 -12.68
C ASN A 346 3.23 -40.83 -12.54
N THR A 347 3.20 -40.23 -11.35
CA THR A 347 3.96 -39.02 -10.96
C THR A 347 5.07 -39.34 -9.95
N GLU A 348 5.37 -40.61 -9.67
CA GLU A 348 6.38 -41.04 -8.67
C GLU A 348 7.77 -40.43 -8.87
N SER A 349 8.12 -40.04 -10.11
CA SER A 349 9.39 -39.39 -10.44
C SER A 349 9.35 -37.85 -10.44
N LEU A 350 8.18 -37.24 -10.21
CA LEU A 350 8.00 -35.79 -10.18
C LEU A 350 7.71 -35.32 -8.74
N PRO A 351 8.49 -34.38 -8.20
CA PRO A 351 8.21 -33.76 -6.91
C PRO A 351 6.77 -33.21 -6.81
N PRO A 352 6.09 -33.41 -5.67
CA PRO A 352 4.64 -33.18 -5.54
C PRO A 352 4.23 -31.69 -5.56
N SER A 353 5.17 -30.77 -5.43
CA SER A 353 4.95 -29.32 -5.52
C SER A 353 6.16 -28.63 -6.12
N ALA A 354 5.98 -27.40 -6.62
CA ALA A 354 7.09 -26.62 -7.14
C ALA A 354 8.15 -26.36 -6.05
N SER A 355 7.73 -26.18 -4.79
CA SER A 355 8.64 -26.04 -3.65
C SER A 355 9.44 -27.32 -3.38
N ALA A 356 8.82 -28.50 -3.46
CA ALA A 356 9.53 -29.78 -3.32
C ALA A 356 10.50 -30.03 -4.48
N PHE A 357 10.15 -29.58 -5.70
CA PHE A 357 11.02 -29.67 -6.87
C PHE A 357 12.31 -28.88 -6.70
N LEU A 358 12.19 -27.62 -6.27
CA LEU A 358 13.33 -26.75 -6.01
C LEU A 358 14.20 -27.25 -4.84
N ALA A 359 13.60 -27.96 -3.88
CA ALA A 359 14.32 -28.59 -2.77
C ALA A 359 15.08 -29.87 -3.16
N GLY A 360 14.59 -30.64 -4.15
CA GLY A 360 15.18 -31.92 -4.57
C GLY A 360 16.47 -31.81 -5.40
N ILE A 361 16.58 -30.80 -6.27
CA ILE A 361 17.73 -30.62 -7.18
C ILE A 361 18.99 -30.11 -6.45
N ALA A 362 18.85 -29.55 -5.24
CA ALA A 362 19.98 -29.26 -4.36
C ALA A 362 20.72 -30.53 -3.87
N PHE A 363 20.12 -31.72 -4.03
CA PHE A 363 20.67 -33.00 -3.58
C PHE A 363 21.32 -33.82 -4.73
N GLU A 364 20.95 -33.59 -5.99
CA GLU A 364 21.39 -34.39 -7.15
C GLU A 364 22.63 -33.83 -7.88
N SER A 365 22.99 -32.56 -7.70
CA SER A 365 24.20 -31.96 -8.31
C SER A 365 25.51 -32.36 -7.61
N ALA A 366 25.45 -33.26 -6.63
CA ALA A 366 26.60 -33.77 -5.88
C ALA A 366 26.88 -35.24 -6.22
N GLN A 367 27.55 -35.52 -7.34
CA GLN A 367 28.27 -36.78 -7.59
C GLN A 367 29.52 -36.53 -8.48
N PRO A 368 30.53 -37.42 -8.45
CA PRO A 368 31.93 -37.04 -8.23
C PRO A 368 32.77 -37.00 -9.51
N TYR A 369 33.67 -36.03 -9.60
CA TYR A 369 34.79 -36.05 -10.56
C TYR A 369 36.01 -36.79 -9.95
N PRO A 370 36.85 -37.43 -10.79
CA PRO A 370 37.81 -38.44 -10.36
C PRO A 370 38.95 -37.90 -9.50
N ALA A 371 39.45 -38.79 -8.66
CA ALA A 371 40.59 -38.62 -7.78
C ALA A 371 41.87 -38.22 -8.52
N ASP A 372 42.14 -36.92 -8.62
CA ASP A 372 43.51 -36.41 -8.80
C ASP A 372 43.70 -34.93 -8.40
N VAL A 373 42.83 -34.42 -7.53
CA VAL A 373 42.90 -33.04 -7.01
C VAL A 373 43.27 -32.95 -5.52
N ASP A 374 43.47 -34.09 -4.85
CA ASP A 374 43.90 -34.15 -3.44
C ASP A 374 45.27 -33.52 -3.18
N ALA A 375 46.06 -33.24 -4.22
CA ALA A 375 47.32 -32.53 -4.11
C ALA A 375 47.18 -31.00 -3.97
N MET A 376 46.04 -30.40 -4.32
CA MET A 376 45.83 -28.93 -4.22
C MET A 376 44.85 -28.53 -3.10
N ALA A 377 44.05 -29.46 -2.58
CA ALA A 377 43.11 -29.22 -1.49
C ALA A 377 43.79 -29.02 -0.12
N ALA A 378 45.03 -29.47 0.04
CA ALA A 378 45.77 -29.35 1.31
C ALA A 378 46.27 -27.92 1.65
N LYS A 379 45.80 -26.89 0.95
CA LYS A 379 46.27 -25.50 1.14
C LYS A 379 45.22 -24.39 1.03
N ARG A 380 43.92 -24.67 1.23
CA ARG A 380 42.92 -23.61 1.46
C ARG A 380 42.57 -23.53 2.94
N GLN A 381 43.09 -22.48 3.58
CA GLN A 381 42.72 -22.06 4.93
C GLN A 381 41.21 -21.74 5.02
N GLU A 382 40.62 -22.04 6.17
CA GLU A 382 39.24 -21.73 6.56
C GLU A 382 38.86 -20.26 6.26
N THR A 383 37.80 -20.02 5.49
CA THR A 383 37.23 -18.67 5.30
C THR A 383 35.69 -18.65 5.38
N ASN A 384 35.18 -18.43 6.59
CA ASN A 384 34.12 -17.46 6.95
C ASN A 384 33.06 -17.06 5.86
N GLY A 385 31.84 -17.63 5.90
CA GLY A 385 30.68 -17.30 5.02
C GLY A 385 30.26 -15.81 4.98
N ALA A 386 29.44 -15.35 4.03
CA ALA A 386 29.29 -13.92 3.72
C ALA A 386 28.83 -13.06 4.92
N ALA A 387 29.22 -11.77 4.95
CA ALA A 387 28.99 -10.90 6.11
C ALA A 387 27.52 -10.77 6.54
N HIS A 388 26.58 -10.77 5.58
CA HIS A 388 25.14 -10.71 5.85
C HIS A 388 24.57 -12.06 6.33
N GLU A 389 25.14 -13.19 5.92
CA GLU A 389 24.76 -14.53 6.40
C GLU A 389 25.20 -14.75 7.85
N ARG A 390 26.44 -14.35 8.17
CA ARG A 390 26.95 -14.34 9.55
C ARG A 390 26.10 -13.43 10.42
N ALA A 391 25.75 -12.25 9.93
CA ALA A 391 24.84 -11.33 10.63
C ALA A 391 23.44 -11.93 10.80
N ALA A 392 22.88 -12.58 9.78
CA ALA A 392 21.56 -13.21 9.84
C ALA A 392 21.53 -14.36 10.85
N ALA A 393 22.54 -15.21 10.86
CA ALA A 393 22.70 -16.27 11.86
C ALA A 393 22.86 -15.67 13.27
N SER A 394 23.61 -14.58 13.40
CA SER A 394 23.83 -13.89 14.67
C SER A 394 22.56 -13.24 15.20
N VAL A 395 21.75 -12.56 14.38
CA VAL A 395 20.48 -11.95 14.82
C VAL A 395 19.39 -12.97 15.13
N LEU A 396 19.42 -14.16 14.52
CA LEU A 396 18.53 -15.29 14.81
C LEU A 396 19.01 -16.18 15.98
N ALA A 397 20.22 -15.93 16.50
CA ALA A 397 20.68 -16.62 17.71
C ALA A 397 19.91 -16.16 18.96
N ASP A 398 20.13 -16.84 20.08
CA ASP A 398 19.57 -16.49 21.40
C ASP A 398 18.03 -16.54 21.46
N GLY A 399 17.42 -17.49 20.75
CA GLY A 399 15.97 -17.72 20.77
C GLY A 399 15.15 -16.71 19.96
N ALA A 400 15.79 -15.92 19.10
CA ALA A 400 15.10 -15.09 18.12
C ALA A 400 14.53 -15.94 16.97
N TYR A 401 13.35 -15.59 16.47
CA TYR A 401 12.69 -16.31 15.41
C TYR A 401 11.87 -15.38 14.51
N LEU A 402 11.51 -15.89 13.34
CA LEU A 402 10.71 -15.18 12.34
C LEU A 402 9.28 -15.73 12.33
N PHE A 403 8.31 -14.85 12.14
CA PHE A 403 6.90 -15.22 12.00
C PHE A 403 6.19 -14.25 11.05
N GLN A 404 4.97 -14.59 10.62
CA GLN A 404 4.14 -13.74 9.78
C GLN A 404 2.93 -13.23 10.56
N ASP A 405 2.51 -11.98 10.32
CA ASP A 405 1.21 -11.52 10.81
C ASP A 405 0.06 -11.86 9.84
N ARG A 406 -1.18 -11.52 10.22
CA ARG A 406 -2.37 -11.77 9.37
C ARG A 406 -2.34 -11.05 8.01
N LYS A 407 -1.51 -10.02 7.84
CA LYS A 407 -1.33 -9.28 6.59
C LYS A 407 -0.21 -9.88 5.73
N GLY A 408 0.51 -10.87 6.24
CA GLY A 408 1.70 -11.45 5.60
C GLY A 408 2.96 -10.64 5.82
N THR A 409 2.96 -9.67 6.75
CA THR A 409 4.18 -8.95 7.14
C THR A 409 5.07 -9.89 7.95
N VAL A 410 6.35 -9.95 7.61
CA VAL A 410 7.35 -10.78 8.28
C VAL A 410 8.00 -10.00 9.41
N TRP A 411 7.97 -10.59 10.59
CA TRP A 411 8.51 -10.02 11.82
C TRP A 411 9.65 -10.87 12.37
N LEU A 412 10.68 -10.21 12.88
CA LEU A 412 11.73 -10.83 13.70
C LEU A 412 11.43 -10.54 15.18
N SER A 413 11.15 -11.59 15.95
CA SER A 413 11.01 -11.53 17.40
C SER A 413 12.28 -12.01 18.08
N GLY A 414 12.77 -11.29 19.09
CA GLY A 414 13.95 -11.71 19.84
C GLY A 414 14.22 -10.85 21.07
N ASN A 415 14.48 -11.48 22.22
CA ASN A 415 14.71 -10.81 23.51
C ASN A 415 13.63 -9.76 23.86
N GLY A 416 12.38 -10.06 23.52
CA GLY A 416 11.22 -9.19 23.73
C GLY A 416 11.19 -7.92 22.86
N ASN A 417 12.00 -7.86 21.81
CA ASN A 417 11.91 -6.83 20.78
C ASN A 417 11.31 -7.41 19.51
N LEU A 418 10.65 -6.54 18.75
CA LEU A 418 10.00 -6.88 17.49
C LEU A 418 10.51 -5.97 16.38
N TYR A 419 10.90 -6.54 15.24
CA TYR A 419 11.41 -5.79 14.10
C TYR A 419 10.67 -6.18 12.81
N ASP A 420 10.24 -5.19 12.04
CA ASP A 420 9.58 -5.39 10.75
C ASP A 420 10.62 -5.71 9.66
N VAL A 421 10.72 -6.98 9.27
CA VAL A 421 11.66 -7.43 8.25
C VAL A 421 11.17 -6.99 6.86
N SER A 422 9.87 -7.11 6.60
CA SER A 422 9.25 -6.71 5.31
C SER A 422 9.37 -5.20 5.06
N GLY A 423 9.26 -4.40 6.11
CA GLY A 423 9.46 -2.94 6.11
C GLY A 423 10.92 -2.51 6.17
N LYS A 424 11.87 -3.45 6.19
CA LYS A 424 13.33 -3.21 6.27
C LYS A 424 13.71 -2.35 7.48
N ASP A 425 13.21 -2.71 8.66
CA ASP A 425 13.49 -2.00 9.90
C ASP A 425 15.00 -1.93 10.20
N ARG A 426 15.56 -0.72 10.17
CA ARG A 426 16.98 -0.47 10.45
C ARG A 426 17.39 -0.85 11.87
N GLY A 427 16.44 -1.10 12.79
CA GLY A 427 16.68 -1.72 14.08
C GLY A 427 17.41 -3.07 13.98
N ILE A 428 17.14 -3.86 12.95
CA ILE A 428 17.83 -5.14 12.69
C ILE A 428 19.32 -4.92 12.40
N LEU A 429 19.65 -3.86 11.67
CA LEU A 429 21.05 -3.48 11.41
C LEU A 429 21.76 -3.06 12.70
N ARG A 430 21.07 -2.35 13.61
CA ARG A 430 21.62 -2.00 14.93
C ARG A 430 21.81 -3.24 15.80
N LEU A 431 20.90 -4.21 15.73
CA LEU A 431 21.03 -5.48 16.43
C LEU A 431 22.23 -6.27 15.90
N ALA A 432 22.38 -6.37 14.58
CA ALA A 432 23.53 -6.99 13.93
C ALA A 432 24.85 -6.30 14.33
N ALA A 433 24.88 -4.96 14.32
CA ALA A 433 26.04 -4.17 14.75
C ALA A 433 26.43 -4.43 16.21
N LYS A 434 25.46 -4.52 17.13
CA LYS A 434 25.70 -4.90 18.54
C LYS A 434 26.32 -6.29 18.68
N LYS A 435 26.02 -7.21 17.75
CA LYS A 435 26.63 -8.54 17.69
C LYS A 435 27.90 -8.59 16.82
N GLY A 436 28.50 -7.43 16.51
CA GLY A 436 29.78 -7.33 15.79
C GLY A 436 29.68 -7.26 14.26
N HIS A 437 28.47 -7.10 13.71
CA HIS A 437 28.23 -7.06 12.26
C HIS A 437 27.79 -5.66 11.80
N ASN A 438 28.75 -4.79 11.47
CA ASN A 438 28.47 -3.48 10.90
C ASN A 438 28.20 -3.60 9.39
N LEU A 439 26.92 -3.65 9.02
CA LEU A 439 26.50 -3.78 7.62
C LEU A 439 26.00 -2.44 7.06
N THR A 440 26.45 -2.11 5.85
CA THR A 440 26.03 -0.92 5.09
C THR A 440 25.71 -1.31 3.65
N GLY A 441 25.01 -0.43 2.92
CA GLY A 441 24.70 -0.62 1.49
C GLY A 441 24.05 -1.97 1.18
N THR A 442 24.58 -2.67 0.18
CA THR A 442 24.08 -3.97 -0.30
C THR A 442 24.09 -5.06 0.77
N ALA A 443 25.09 -5.08 1.66
CA ALA A 443 25.16 -6.09 2.72
C ALA A 443 24.03 -5.94 3.75
N ALA A 444 23.58 -4.71 3.99
CA ALA A 444 22.39 -4.43 4.80
C ALA A 444 21.10 -4.88 4.08
N GLY A 445 20.98 -4.61 2.77
CA GLY A 445 19.86 -5.09 1.96
C GLY A 445 19.77 -6.62 1.94
N ASN A 446 20.89 -7.29 1.70
CA ASN A 446 20.99 -8.75 1.68
C ASN A 446 20.65 -9.38 3.03
N LEU A 447 20.92 -8.72 4.17
CA LEU A 447 20.45 -9.21 5.46
C LEU A 447 18.92 -9.30 5.51
N PHE A 448 18.20 -8.27 5.05
CA PHE A 448 16.73 -8.29 5.05
C PHE A 448 16.18 -9.34 4.10
N GLU A 449 16.71 -9.43 2.88
CA GLU A 449 16.29 -10.46 1.92
C GLU A 449 16.58 -11.87 2.47
N HIS A 450 17.73 -12.07 3.12
CA HIS A 450 18.10 -13.34 3.75
C HIS A 450 17.19 -13.72 4.92
N LEU A 451 16.70 -12.75 5.68
CA LEU A 451 15.71 -12.98 6.74
C LEU A 451 14.32 -13.25 6.15
N LEU A 452 13.89 -12.52 5.11
CA LEU A 452 12.61 -12.76 4.43
C LEU A 452 12.54 -14.16 3.81
N ASN A 453 13.62 -14.59 3.17
CA ASN A 453 13.71 -15.89 2.51
C ASN A 453 13.80 -17.08 3.48
N ARG A 454 13.95 -16.82 4.78
CA ARG A 454 13.91 -17.85 5.84
C ARG A 454 12.51 -18.10 6.38
N VAL A 455 11.51 -17.37 5.92
CA VAL A 455 10.13 -17.49 6.38
C VAL A 455 9.36 -18.34 5.39
N ASP A 456 9.22 -19.63 5.72
CA ASP A 456 8.46 -20.59 4.93
C ASP A 456 6.95 -20.31 4.98
N VAL A 457 6.18 -20.94 4.09
CA VAL A 457 4.71 -20.82 4.03
C VAL A 457 4.04 -21.28 5.34
N ASP A 458 4.71 -22.16 6.08
CA ASP A 458 4.28 -22.69 7.38
C ASP A 458 4.79 -21.88 8.59
N ALA A 459 5.41 -20.71 8.34
CA ALA A 459 5.86 -19.85 9.43
C ALA A 459 4.69 -19.50 10.38
N PRO A 460 4.93 -19.43 11.70
CA PRO A 460 3.89 -19.14 12.67
C PRO A 460 3.13 -17.87 12.27
N ARG A 461 1.80 -17.92 12.34
CA ARG A 461 0.95 -16.74 12.14
C ARG A 461 0.57 -16.17 13.49
N GLU A 462 1.12 -15.02 13.83
CA GLU A 462 0.93 -14.39 15.14
C GLU A 462 0.45 -12.94 15.02
N ASP A 463 -0.33 -12.49 16.00
CA ASP A 463 -0.91 -11.16 15.99
C ASP A 463 0.10 -10.12 16.48
N VAL A 464 0.23 -9.03 15.73
CA VAL A 464 1.06 -7.87 16.10
C VAL A 464 0.17 -6.69 16.49
N PHE A 465 0.42 -6.18 17.68
CA PHE A 465 -0.31 -5.07 18.27
C PHE A 465 0.55 -3.80 18.30
N PHE A 466 -0.10 -2.64 18.28
CA PHE A 466 0.60 -1.35 18.30
C PHE A 466 0.40 -0.66 19.65
N ARG A 467 -0.76 -0.03 19.85
CA ARG A 467 -1.06 0.75 21.07
C ARG A 467 -1.60 -0.10 22.21
N GLN A 468 -2.52 -0.99 21.91
CA GLN A 468 -3.22 -1.79 22.91
C GLN A 468 -3.19 -3.26 22.50
N ALA A 469 -3.01 -4.12 23.50
CA ALA A 469 -3.13 -5.56 23.40
C ALA A 469 -3.83 -6.09 24.67
N GLN A 470 -4.47 -7.25 24.56
CA GLN A 470 -5.15 -7.90 25.67
C GLN A 470 -4.94 -9.41 25.63
N THR A 471 -4.93 -10.02 26.80
CA THR A 471 -4.86 -11.47 27.01
C THR A 471 -5.65 -11.83 28.28
N SER A 472 -5.59 -13.08 28.72
CA SER A 472 -6.15 -13.53 29.98
C SER A 472 -5.08 -14.11 30.90
N ASP A 473 -5.26 -13.99 32.22
CA ASP A 473 -4.46 -14.71 33.20
C ASP A 473 -4.88 -16.20 33.29
N GLY A 474 -4.18 -16.98 34.11
CA GLY A 474 -4.47 -18.40 34.29
C GLY A 474 -5.85 -18.71 34.89
N ALA A 475 -6.54 -17.71 35.44
CA ALA A 475 -7.91 -17.81 35.93
C ALA A 475 -8.95 -17.28 34.92
N GLY A 476 -8.51 -16.87 33.73
CA GLY A 476 -9.38 -16.34 32.66
C GLY A 476 -9.67 -14.84 32.77
N ASN A 477 -9.13 -14.12 33.75
CA ASN A 477 -9.38 -12.69 33.90
C ASN A 477 -8.59 -11.89 32.86
N ALA A 478 -9.17 -10.83 32.32
CA ALA A 478 -8.51 -9.99 31.33
C ALA A 478 -7.26 -9.28 31.89
N VAL A 479 -6.19 -9.27 31.10
CA VAL A 479 -4.94 -8.55 31.33
C VAL A 479 -4.67 -7.69 30.10
N LEU A 480 -4.47 -6.39 30.32
CA LEU A 480 -4.34 -5.39 29.26
C LEU A 480 -2.92 -4.83 29.23
N TYR A 481 -2.44 -4.50 28.04
CA TYR A 481 -1.17 -3.84 27.81
C TYR A 481 -1.35 -2.60 26.94
N VAL A 482 -0.82 -1.46 27.39
CA VAL A 482 -0.81 -0.20 26.65
C VAL A 482 0.63 0.20 26.35
N ASN A 483 1.03 0.20 25.08
CA ASN A 483 2.36 0.60 24.65
C ASN A 483 2.53 2.12 24.72
N CYS A 484 3.63 2.60 25.31
CA CYS A 484 3.93 4.03 25.44
C CYS A 484 4.58 4.66 24.18
N MET A 485 4.95 3.87 23.16
CA MET A 485 5.46 4.28 21.84
C MET A 485 6.83 4.97 21.76
N GLU A 486 7.50 5.34 22.86
CA GLU A 486 8.80 6.03 22.80
C GLU A 486 9.88 5.43 23.71
N ALA A 487 9.52 4.60 24.68
CA ALA A 487 10.45 4.16 25.72
C ALA A 487 10.70 2.65 25.79
N GLY A 488 10.16 1.85 24.87
CA GLY A 488 10.18 0.39 25.02
C GLY A 488 9.53 -0.04 26.35
N ARG A 489 8.47 0.68 26.76
CA ARG A 489 7.69 0.45 27.98
C ARG A 489 6.23 0.29 27.60
N ALA A 490 5.53 -0.52 28.39
CA ALA A 490 4.09 -0.67 28.33
C ALA A 490 3.50 -0.54 29.74
N VAL A 491 2.24 -0.16 29.84
CA VAL A 491 1.45 -0.24 31.06
C VAL A 491 0.73 -1.58 31.05
N LYS A 492 1.00 -2.43 32.04
CA LYS A 492 0.20 -3.63 32.32
C LYS A 492 -0.95 -3.24 33.26
N ILE A 493 -2.18 -3.60 32.92
CA ILE A 493 -3.38 -3.38 33.73
C ILE A 493 -4.08 -4.72 33.95
N ASP A 494 -4.38 -5.06 35.20
CA ASP A 494 -5.16 -6.25 35.57
C ASP A 494 -6.04 -5.92 36.81
N ALA A 495 -6.81 -6.90 37.30
CA ALA A 495 -7.71 -6.70 38.45
C ALA A 495 -6.98 -6.34 39.77
N SER A 496 -5.65 -6.54 39.84
CA SER A 496 -4.84 -6.18 41.01
C SER A 496 -4.36 -4.73 40.98
N GLY A 497 -4.36 -4.09 39.82
CA GLY A 497 -3.87 -2.73 39.64
C GLY A 497 -3.23 -2.52 38.26
N TRP A 498 -2.37 -1.52 38.17
CA TRP A 498 -1.57 -1.27 36.98
C TRP A 498 -0.12 -0.99 37.36
N LYS A 499 0.79 -1.28 36.42
CA LYS A 499 2.22 -0.96 36.57
C LYS A 499 2.88 -0.77 35.21
N LEU A 500 3.96 0.01 35.18
CA LEU A 500 4.85 0.07 34.03
C LEU A 500 5.72 -1.19 33.99
N VAL A 501 5.84 -1.76 32.80
CA VAL A 501 6.70 -2.90 32.51
C VAL A 501 7.55 -2.59 31.27
N PRO A 502 8.77 -3.16 31.16
CA PRO A 502 9.47 -3.18 29.89
C PRO A 502 8.59 -3.84 28.82
N LEU A 503 8.60 -3.28 27.60
CA LEU A 503 7.87 -3.86 26.46
C LEU A 503 8.35 -5.29 26.19
N SER A 504 9.62 -5.58 26.45
CA SER A 504 10.20 -6.92 26.35
C SER A 504 9.67 -7.94 27.37
N ALA A 505 9.00 -7.48 28.43
CA ALA A 505 8.33 -8.34 29.40
C ALA A 505 6.85 -8.57 29.06
N VAL A 506 6.34 -7.98 27.97
CA VAL A 506 4.97 -8.20 27.50
C VAL A 506 4.93 -9.53 26.73
N PRO A 507 4.01 -10.46 27.06
CA PRO A 507 3.92 -11.78 26.43
C PRO A 507 3.24 -11.76 25.04
N LEU A 508 2.98 -10.57 24.50
CA LEU A 508 2.28 -10.32 23.24
C LEU A 508 3.20 -9.48 22.34
N HIS A 509 3.16 -9.73 21.03
CA HIS A 509 3.97 -8.96 20.08
C HIS A 509 3.45 -7.54 19.95
N MET A 510 4.11 -6.60 20.62
CA MET A 510 3.79 -5.18 20.58
C MET A 510 4.94 -4.39 19.96
N THR A 511 4.63 -3.45 19.07
CA THR A 511 5.63 -2.58 18.44
C THR A 511 5.11 -1.16 18.23
N THR A 512 6.00 -0.27 17.81
CA THR A 512 5.66 1.11 17.48
C THR A 512 5.24 1.24 16.01
N ARG A 513 4.38 2.21 15.71
CA ARG A 513 4.02 2.56 14.33
C ARG A 513 4.56 3.94 13.97
N LYS A 514 4.79 4.17 12.68
CA LYS A 514 5.14 5.50 12.16
C LYS A 514 3.99 6.49 12.45
N GLY A 515 4.33 7.65 13.00
CA GLY A 515 3.38 8.72 13.31
C GLY A 515 2.68 8.61 14.68
N ALA A 516 2.83 7.49 15.40
CA ALA A 516 2.36 7.40 16.78
C ALA A 516 3.15 8.36 17.67
N LEU A 517 2.44 9.07 18.54
CA LEU A 517 3.03 9.93 19.55
C LEU A 517 3.15 9.19 20.89
N PRO A 518 4.15 9.53 21.71
CA PRO A 518 4.29 8.96 23.04
C PRO A 518 3.11 9.26 23.95
N LEU A 519 2.81 8.30 24.83
CA LEU A 519 2.07 8.61 26.06
C LEU A 519 3.09 9.03 27.13
N PRO A 520 2.86 10.10 27.90
CA PRO A 520 3.71 10.43 29.02
C PRO A 520 3.65 9.32 30.06
N GLU A 521 4.70 9.25 30.89
CA GLU A 521 4.75 8.31 31.99
C GLU A 521 3.59 8.57 32.97
N PRO A 522 2.69 7.60 33.22
CA PRO A 522 1.55 7.82 34.09
C PRO A 522 1.99 7.99 35.55
N GLU A 523 1.36 8.92 36.26
CA GLU A 523 1.66 9.16 37.68
C GLU A 523 1.07 8.04 38.53
N THR A 524 1.91 7.36 39.31
CA THR A 524 1.48 6.28 40.21
C THR A 524 0.79 6.84 41.46
N GLY A 525 -0.13 6.07 42.05
CA GLY A 525 -0.81 6.45 43.29
C GLY A 525 -1.93 7.49 43.13
N VAL A 526 -2.21 7.96 41.91
CA VAL A 526 -3.36 8.82 41.65
C VAL A 526 -4.66 8.00 41.80
N PRO A 527 -5.59 8.37 42.71
CA PRO A 527 -6.82 7.62 42.90
C PRO A 527 -7.73 7.65 41.67
N SER A 528 -8.42 6.55 41.37
CA SER A 528 -9.39 6.46 40.25
C SER A 528 -10.47 7.54 40.33
N ALA A 529 -10.90 7.92 41.54
CA ALA A 529 -11.86 9.00 41.78
C ALA A 529 -11.41 10.38 41.26
N GLN A 530 -10.12 10.60 41.01
CA GLN A 530 -9.59 11.85 40.44
C GLN A 530 -9.75 11.95 38.92
N LEU A 531 -10.15 10.87 38.22
CA LEU A 531 -10.28 10.85 36.76
C LEU A 531 -11.16 12.00 36.25
N PHE A 532 -12.42 12.07 36.69
CA PHE A 532 -13.34 13.12 36.24
C PHE A 532 -13.02 14.51 36.77
N PRO A 533 -12.61 14.71 38.03
CA PRO A 533 -12.12 16.01 38.51
C PRO A 533 -10.96 16.58 37.68
N LEU A 534 -10.00 15.74 37.27
CA LEU A 534 -8.90 16.17 36.41
C LEU A 534 -9.38 16.43 34.98
N LEU A 535 -10.20 15.55 34.40
CA LEU A 535 -10.77 15.77 33.07
C LEU A 535 -11.61 17.05 32.99
N ALA A 536 -12.37 17.39 34.03
CA ALA A 536 -13.19 18.61 34.08
C ALA A 536 -12.38 19.92 33.99
N ARG A 537 -11.07 19.89 34.26
CA ARG A 537 -10.17 21.04 34.08
C ARG A 537 -9.85 21.33 32.62
N HIS A 538 -10.02 20.34 31.75
CA HIS A 538 -9.59 20.35 30.35
C HIS A 538 -10.74 20.12 29.37
N LEU A 539 -11.83 19.51 29.84
CA LEU A 539 -13.01 19.17 29.08
C LEU A 539 -14.24 19.88 29.66
N PRO A 540 -15.14 20.43 28.81
CA PRO A 540 -16.44 20.91 29.25
C PRO A 540 -17.31 19.72 29.69
N LEU A 541 -17.33 19.45 31.00
CA LEU A 541 -18.16 18.41 31.60
C LEU A 541 -19.36 19.02 32.33
N ALA A 542 -20.53 18.43 32.14
CA ALA A 542 -21.72 18.76 32.92
C ALA A 542 -21.50 18.39 34.40
N SER A 543 -22.19 19.11 35.29
CA SER A 543 -22.18 18.83 36.72
C SER A 543 -22.57 17.39 37.00
N PHE A 544 -21.89 16.74 37.94
CA PHE A 544 -22.11 15.34 38.26
C PHE A 544 -22.73 15.17 39.63
N ASN A 545 -23.77 14.35 39.71
CA ASN A 545 -24.32 13.84 40.95
C ASN A 545 -24.59 12.34 40.78
N ALA A 546 -23.80 11.49 41.43
CA ALA A 546 -23.99 10.03 41.37
C ALA A 546 -25.30 9.56 42.03
N GLY A 547 -25.92 10.39 42.87
CA GLY A 547 -27.27 10.15 43.40
C GLY A 547 -28.39 10.62 42.47
N ALA A 548 -28.05 11.25 41.33
CA ALA A 548 -29.02 11.56 40.29
C ALA A 548 -29.29 10.32 39.42
N GLY A 549 -30.45 10.29 38.78
CA GLY A 549 -30.86 9.18 37.92
C GLY A 549 -30.06 9.09 36.62
N ALA A 550 -30.27 8.01 35.88
CA ALA A 550 -29.64 7.74 34.58
C ALA A 550 -29.88 8.84 33.53
N SER A 551 -30.95 9.63 33.68
CA SER A 551 -31.30 10.75 32.81
C SER A 551 -30.53 12.04 33.09
N ASP A 552 -29.70 12.08 34.14
CA ASP A 552 -28.88 13.25 34.45
C ASP A 552 -27.81 13.47 33.36
N PRO A 553 -27.70 14.68 32.77
CA PRO A 553 -26.74 14.94 31.71
C PRO A 553 -25.27 14.67 32.11
N GLY A 554 -24.93 14.87 33.40
CA GLY A 554 -23.61 14.60 33.93
C GLY A 554 -23.29 13.13 34.06
N VAL A 555 -24.27 12.31 34.45
CA VAL A 555 -24.19 10.85 34.48
C VAL A 555 -24.09 10.29 33.06
N GLN A 556 -24.95 10.71 32.13
CA GLN A 556 -24.91 10.28 30.73
C GLN A 556 -23.58 10.60 30.07
N GLN A 557 -23.12 11.85 30.18
CA GLN A 557 -21.86 12.27 29.56
C GLN A 557 -20.68 11.45 30.07
N ARG A 558 -20.61 11.19 31.38
CA ARG A 558 -19.53 10.39 31.97
C ARG A 558 -19.63 8.92 31.60
N SER A 559 -20.84 8.37 31.50
CA SER A 559 -21.06 6.99 31.04
C SER A 559 -20.55 6.78 29.62
N VAL A 560 -20.82 7.74 28.72
CA VAL A 560 -20.25 7.73 27.36
C VAL A 560 -18.72 7.82 27.40
N LEU A 561 -18.15 8.73 28.21
CA LEU A 561 -16.70 8.86 28.34
C LEU A 561 -16.04 7.58 28.87
N LEU A 562 -16.63 6.92 29.87
CA LEU A 562 -16.16 5.62 30.36
C LEU A 562 -16.20 4.60 29.23
N CYS A 563 -17.29 4.51 28.49
CA CYS A 563 -17.44 3.57 27.39
C CYS A 563 -16.40 3.77 26.28
N ILE A 564 -16.16 5.02 25.85
CA ILE A 564 -15.16 5.36 24.83
C ILE A 564 -13.73 5.06 25.32
N LEU A 565 -13.38 5.52 26.52
CA LEU A 565 -12.03 5.35 27.06
C LEU A 565 -11.75 3.87 27.39
N ALA A 566 -12.72 3.15 27.94
CA ALA A 566 -12.61 1.72 28.21
C ALA A 566 -12.42 0.92 26.92
N SER A 567 -13.21 1.23 25.88
CA SER A 567 -13.11 0.57 24.58
C SER A 567 -11.79 0.85 23.87
N ALA A 568 -11.04 1.89 24.28
CA ALA A 568 -9.68 2.08 23.81
C ALA A 568 -8.67 1.15 24.50
N LEU A 569 -8.95 0.71 25.73
CA LEU A 569 -8.06 -0.12 26.55
C LEU A 569 -8.40 -1.62 26.51
N TYR A 570 -9.68 -1.97 26.36
CA TYR A 570 -10.18 -3.33 26.32
C TYR A 570 -11.27 -3.46 25.26
N ARG A 571 -11.09 -4.42 24.34
CA ARG A 571 -11.89 -4.59 23.12
C ARG A 571 -12.37 -6.03 22.97
N PRO A 572 -13.25 -6.55 23.85
CA PRO A 572 -13.76 -7.91 23.74
C PRO A 572 -14.80 -8.07 22.61
N GLY A 573 -15.37 -6.97 22.11
CA GLY A 573 -16.34 -6.96 21.00
C GLY A 573 -16.38 -5.63 20.26
N THR A 574 -17.55 -5.28 19.70
CA THR A 574 -17.76 -4.05 18.93
C THR A 574 -17.43 -2.80 19.76
N VAL A 575 -16.64 -1.88 19.19
CA VAL A 575 -16.33 -0.61 19.82
C VAL A 575 -17.30 0.51 19.43
N PRO A 576 -17.64 1.42 20.36
CA PRO A 576 -18.44 2.60 20.08
C PRO A 576 -17.71 3.58 19.16
N HIS A 577 -18.47 4.22 18.27
CA HIS A 577 -18.12 5.51 17.69
C HIS A 577 -18.61 6.64 18.60
N LEU A 578 -18.05 7.84 18.42
CA LEU A 578 -18.41 9.01 19.22
C LEU A 578 -18.86 10.16 18.32
N MET A 579 -20.03 10.74 18.61
CA MET A 579 -20.51 11.98 18.02
C MET A 579 -20.46 13.09 19.08
N ILE A 580 -19.61 14.08 18.86
CA ILE A 580 -19.56 15.29 19.68
C ILE A 580 -20.31 16.40 18.93
N ALA A 581 -21.54 16.68 19.35
CA ALA A 581 -22.43 17.64 18.72
C ALA A 581 -22.59 18.90 19.58
N GLY A 582 -22.73 20.07 18.96
CA GLY A 582 -23.03 21.30 19.69
C GLY A 582 -22.61 22.56 18.94
N GLN A 583 -22.99 23.73 19.46
CA GLN A 583 -22.74 25.02 18.84
C GLN A 583 -21.24 25.32 18.67
N GLN A 584 -20.89 26.24 17.76
CA GLN A 584 -19.51 26.69 17.59
C GLN A 584 -18.96 27.27 18.90
N GLY A 585 -17.72 26.91 19.25
CA GLY A 585 -17.09 27.38 20.49
C GLY A 585 -17.44 26.58 21.76
N SER A 586 -18.11 25.44 21.66
CA SER A 586 -18.37 24.53 22.81
C SER A 586 -17.22 23.57 23.16
N GLY A 587 -16.05 23.72 22.53
CA GLY A 587 -14.86 22.89 22.84
C GLY A 587 -14.85 21.48 22.25
N LYS A 588 -15.66 21.20 21.22
CA LYS A 588 -15.79 19.85 20.59
C LYS A 588 -14.46 19.28 20.08
N THR A 589 -13.75 20.06 19.25
CA THR A 589 -12.45 19.65 18.67
C THR A 589 -11.41 19.45 19.77
N THR A 590 -11.42 20.29 20.81
CA THR A 590 -10.56 20.14 21.99
C THR A 590 -10.87 18.83 22.71
N MET A 591 -12.15 18.51 22.95
CA MET A 591 -12.55 17.25 23.58
C MET A 591 -12.11 16.05 22.74
N ALA A 592 -12.37 16.03 21.43
CA ALA A 592 -11.95 14.94 20.56
C ALA A 592 -10.43 14.71 20.57
N ARG A 593 -9.64 15.80 20.51
CA ARG A 593 -8.17 15.74 20.61
C ARG A 593 -7.72 15.16 21.94
N ARG A 594 -8.27 15.64 23.06
CA ARG A 594 -7.90 15.20 24.41
C ARG A 594 -8.27 13.75 24.69
N LEU A 595 -9.39 13.26 24.17
CA LEU A 595 -9.72 11.83 24.25
C LEU A 595 -8.76 10.98 23.42
N THR A 596 -8.33 11.49 22.26
CA THR A 596 -7.30 10.83 21.43
C THR A 596 -5.95 10.81 22.13
N ASP A 597 -5.56 11.93 22.77
CA ASP A 597 -4.35 12.04 23.57
C ASP A 597 -4.31 10.93 24.64
N LEU A 598 -5.40 10.72 25.38
CA LEU A 598 -5.46 9.71 26.45
C LEU A 598 -5.41 8.25 25.97
N THR A 599 -5.53 7.99 24.67
CA THR A 599 -5.75 6.65 24.14
C THR A 599 -4.69 6.26 23.12
N ASP A 600 -4.68 6.90 21.95
CA ASP A 600 -3.77 6.59 20.86
C ASP A 600 -3.36 7.82 20.06
N PRO A 601 -2.56 8.73 20.66
CA PRO A 601 -2.18 9.97 19.99
C PRO A 601 -1.32 9.69 18.76
N ASP A 602 -1.56 10.47 17.70
CA ASP A 602 -0.94 10.33 16.40
C ASP A 602 -0.78 11.71 15.74
N ALA A 603 0.33 11.92 15.03
CA ALA A 603 0.61 13.17 14.33
C ALA A 603 -0.46 13.52 13.28
N ALA A 604 -1.19 12.53 12.77
CA ALA A 604 -2.31 12.69 11.84
C ALA A 604 -3.64 12.19 12.42
N ALA A 605 -3.87 12.39 13.73
CA ALA A 605 -5.05 11.92 14.45
C ALA A 605 -6.37 12.62 14.03
N VAL A 606 -6.29 13.87 13.57
CA VAL A 606 -7.47 14.69 13.22
C VAL A 606 -7.47 15.00 11.73
N THR A 607 -8.50 14.54 11.02
CA THR A 607 -8.78 14.94 9.64
C THR A 607 -10.02 15.83 9.58
N SER A 608 -10.04 16.78 8.65
CA SER A 608 -11.22 17.63 8.40
C SER A 608 -12.26 16.97 7.50
N THR A 609 -11.89 15.89 6.81
CA THR A 609 -12.79 15.24 5.85
C THR A 609 -12.61 13.72 5.84
N LEU A 610 -13.71 13.04 5.57
CA LEU A 610 -13.71 11.61 5.25
C LEU A 610 -13.16 11.40 3.83
N PRO A 611 -12.46 10.27 3.56
CA PRO A 611 -12.09 9.91 2.20
C PRO A 611 -13.32 9.84 1.27
N ARG A 612 -13.13 10.22 0.00
CA ARG A 612 -14.19 10.14 -1.03
C ARG A 612 -14.68 8.71 -1.23
N GLU A 613 -13.76 7.76 -1.15
CA GLU A 613 -14.01 6.31 -1.21
C GLU A 613 -13.97 5.77 0.22
N PRO A 614 -15.11 5.34 0.81
CA PRO A 614 -15.17 4.89 2.19
C PRO A 614 -14.19 3.76 2.53
N GLU A 615 -13.87 2.86 1.60
CA GLU A 615 -12.96 1.73 1.85
C GLU A 615 -11.53 2.19 2.19
N LYS A 616 -11.14 3.41 1.80
CA LYS A 616 -9.85 4.01 2.17
C LYS A 616 -9.73 4.35 3.65
N MET A 617 -10.81 4.23 4.43
CA MET A 617 -10.75 4.33 5.89
C MET A 617 -10.00 3.15 6.52
N PHE A 618 -10.13 1.93 5.98
CA PHE A 618 -9.46 0.74 6.51
C PHE A 618 -7.94 0.91 6.68
N PRO A 619 -7.17 1.30 5.64
CA PRO A 619 -5.73 1.48 5.81
C PRO A 619 -5.37 2.63 6.77
N ILE A 620 -6.22 3.66 6.91
CA ILE A 620 -5.99 4.77 7.86
C ILE A 620 -6.06 4.28 9.31
N VAL A 621 -7.01 3.38 9.62
CA VAL A 621 -7.22 2.86 10.98
C VAL A 621 -6.62 1.48 11.22
N ALA A 622 -5.95 0.87 10.24
CA ALA A 622 -5.44 -0.51 10.33
C ALA A 622 -4.39 -0.75 11.43
N SER A 623 -3.77 0.31 11.94
CA SER A 623 -2.80 0.28 13.05
C SER A 623 -3.15 1.29 14.16
N ARG A 624 -4.37 1.83 14.16
CA ARG A 624 -4.83 2.88 15.09
C ARG A 624 -6.06 2.42 15.84
N LEU A 625 -6.17 2.85 17.09
CA LEU A 625 -7.34 2.58 17.93
C LEU A 625 -8.52 3.50 17.63
N ASN A 626 -8.24 4.68 17.10
CA ASN A 626 -9.24 5.69 16.80
C ASN A 626 -8.84 6.62 15.64
N MET A 627 -9.84 7.36 15.16
CA MET A 627 -9.71 8.42 14.15
C MET A 627 -10.67 9.57 14.50
N VAL A 628 -10.25 10.81 14.32
CA VAL A 628 -11.11 11.99 14.51
C VAL A 628 -11.44 12.63 13.16
N VAL A 629 -12.72 12.82 12.87
CA VAL A 629 -13.25 13.59 11.75
C VAL A 629 -13.84 14.89 12.29
N ASP A 630 -13.12 15.98 12.10
CA ASP A 630 -13.51 17.30 12.59
C ASP A 630 -14.38 18.02 11.56
N ASN A 631 -15.50 18.61 12.01
CA ASN A 631 -16.48 19.32 11.18
C ASN A 631 -17.16 18.43 10.13
N ALA A 632 -17.57 17.23 10.53
CA ALA A 632 -18.35 16.33 9.67
C ALA A 632 -19.70 16.97 9.30
N SER A 633 -20.00 17.02 8.00
CA SER A 633 -21.22 17.64 7.45
C SER A 633 -22.29 16.63 7.01
N GLY A 634 -21.94 15.35 6.86
CA GLY A 634 -22.88 14.30 6.51
C GLY A 634 -22.22 12.92 6.36
N ILE A 635 -23.01 11.87 6.54
CA ILE A 635 -22.57 10.48 6.40
C ILE A 635 -23.46 9.79 5.36
N THR A 636 -22.84 9.25 4.31
CA THR A 636 -23.55 8.51 3.27
C THR A 636 -23.84 7.07 3.73
N LYS A 637 -24.73 6.36 3.02
CA LYS A 637 -24.99 4.93 3.29
C LYS A 637 -23.72 4.07 3.18
N ALA A 638 -22.92 4.27 2.14
CA ALA A 638 -21.68 3.51 1.95
C ALA A 638 -20.68 3.78 3.09
N THR A 639 -20.55 5.04 3.51
CA THR A 639 -19.73 5.42 4.68
C THR A 639 -20.24 4.75 5.96
N SER A 640 -21.56 4.74 6.18
CA SER A 640 -22.18 4.07 7.34
C SER A 640 -21.88 2.58 7.36
N ASP A 641 -21.99 1.89 6.24
CA ASP A 641 -21.73 0.45 6.13
C ASP A 641 -20.24 0.15 6.48
N VAL A 642 -19.30 1.00 6.03
CA VAL A 642 -17.87 0.87 6.39
C VAL A 642 -17.60 1.19 7.86
N LEU A 643 -18.21 2.23 8.42
CA LEU A 643 -18.08 2.58 9.84
C LEU A 643 -18.54 1.42 10.74
N CYS A 644 -19.70 0.83 10.45
CA CYS A 644 -20.18 -0.34 11.18
C CYS A 644 -19.21 -1.54 11.10
N ALA A 645 -18.60 -1.76 9.94
CA ALA A 645 -17.59 -2.81 9.77
C ALA A 645 -16.32 -2.54 10.59
N ILE A 646 -15.84 -1.30 10.59
CA ILE A 646 -14.68 -0.86 11.39
C ILE A 646 -14.97 -0.95 12.90
N ALA A 647 -16.16 -0.57 13.34
CA ALA A 647 -16.58 -0.69 14.74
C ALA A 647 -16.58 -2.14 15.22
N SER A 648 -16.98 -3.08 14.34
CA SER A 648 -17.13 -4.49 14.67
C SER A 648 -15.84 -5.30 14.45
N GLY A 649 -14.82 -4.72 13.82
CA GLY A 649 -13.61 -5.45 13.44
C GLY A 649 -13.82 -6.46 12.30
N THR A 650 -14.94 -6.41 11.58
CA THR A 650 -15.29 -7.39 10.54
C THR A 650 -14.58 -7.11 9.23
N ALA A 651 -14.16 -8.17 8.54
CA ALA A 651 -13.62 -8.12 7.19
C ALA A 651 -14.61 -7.52 6.18
N HIS A 652 -14.17 -6.52 5.41
CA HIS A 652 -14.90 -5.93 4.30
C HIS A 652 -14.30 -6.41 2.98
N ALA A 653 -15.11 -7.06 2.15
CA ALA A 653 -14.69 -7.52 0.83
C ALA A 653 -14.85 -6.39 -0.19
N ALA A 654 -13.73 -5.81 -0.64
CA ALA A 654 -13.75 -4.85 -1.74
C ALA A 654 -13.56 -5.57 -3.08
N ARG A 655 -14.31 -5.16 -4.12
CA ARG A 655 -13.98 -5.52 -5.50
C ARG A 655 -12.84 -4.61 -5.94
N LYS A 656 -11.70 -5.19 -6.32
CA LYS A 656 -10.56 -4.41 -6.82
C LYS A 656 -10.97 -3.76 -8.15
N LEU A 657 -10.89 -2.43 -8.22
CA LEU A 657 -11.03 -1.71 -9.49
C LEU A 657 -9.80 -2.04 -10.34
N TYR A 658 -10.04 -2.67 -11.50
CA TYR A 658 -9.06 -3.01 -12.54
C TYR A 658 -7.91 -3.94 -12.09
N SER A 659 -8.24 -5.20 -11.79
CA SER A 659 -7.41 -6.39 -12.06
C SER A 659 -8.30 -7.61 -11.81
N ASP A 660 -8.12 -8.66 -12.60
CA ASP A 660 -8.98 -9.84 -12.63
C ASP A 660 -9.14 -10.51 -11.25
N GLY A 661 -10.38 -10.89 -10.92
CA GLY A 661 -10.73 -11.99 -10.00
C GLY A 661 -10.50 -11.86 -8.49
N ASP A 662 -9.40 -11.27 -8.02
CA ASP A 662 -8.98 -11.44 -6.62
C ASP A 662 -9.65 -10.47 -5.65
N ARG A 663 -10.36 -11.05 -4.66
CA ARG A 663 -10.98 -10.31 -3.55
C ARG A 663 -9.89 -9.85 -2.57
N SER A 664 -9.73 -8.55 -2.38
CA SER A 664 -8.95 -8.02 -1.25
C SER A 664 -9.84 -7.92 -0.01
N ILE A 665 -9.39 -8.55 1.09
CA ILE A 665 -10.05 -8.45 2.39
C ILE A 665 -9.44 -7.26 3.15
N LEU A 666 -10.25 -6.26 3.45
CA LEU A 666 -9.87 -5.13 4.30
C LEU A 666 -10.42 -5.35 5.71
N GLN A 667 -9.59 -5.25 6.75
CA GLN A 667 -10.02 -5.42 8.14
C GLN A 667 -9.33 -4.39 9.05
N ALA A 668 -10.12 -3.76 9.92
CA ALA A 668 -9.64 -2.86 10.96
C ALA A 668 -10.67 -2.84 12.10
N HIS A 669 -10.21 -2.58 13.33
CA HIS A 669 -11.06 -2.49 14.52
C HIS A 669 -10.78 -1.18 15.27
N ALA A 670 -11.60 -0.15 15.06
CA ALA A 670 -11.32 1.20 15.56
C ALA A 670 -12.58 2.02 15.86
N SER A 671 -12.44 3.00 16.74
CA SER A 671 -13.50 3.98 17.02
C SER A 671 -13.34 5.23 16.16
N VAL A 672 -14.40 5.73 15.55
CA VAL A 672 -14.38 7.02 14.84
C VAL A 672 -15.10 8.07 15.67
N THR A 673 -14.43 9.19 15.93
CA THR A 673 -14.99 10.36 16.60
C THR A 673 -15.34 11.42 15.58
N PHE A 674 -16.58 11.86 15.56
CA PHE A 674 -17.07 12.96 14.74
C PHE A 674 -17.25 14.19 15.61
N THR A 675 -16.82 15.35 15.11
CA THR A 675 -17.31 16.63 15.63
C THR A 675 -18.24 17.26 14.59
N SER A 676 -19.35 17.82 15.04
CA SER A 676 -20.22 18.59 14.15
C SER A 676 -20.97 19.70 14.88
N VAL A 677 -21.33 20.72 14.12
CA VAL A 677 -22.33 21.71 14.54
C VAL A 677 -23.75 21.22 14.27
N LEU A 678 -23.91 20.27 13.35
CA LEU A 678 -25.18 19.64 13.03
C LEU A 678 -25.42 18.47 13.99
N SER A 679 -26.65 18.34 14.47
CA SER A 679 -27.04 17.27 15.40
C SER A 679 -27.39 15.96 14.70
N ASP A 680 -27.61 15.97 13.38
CA ASP A 680 -28.31 14.93 12.62
C ASP A 680 -27.49 14.34 11.47
N ILE A 681 -26.15 14.31 11.57
CA ILE A 681 -25.29 13.72 10.53
C ILE A 681 -25.34 12.19 10.51
N VAL A 682 -25.68 11.56 11.65
CA VAL A 682 -25.91 10.12 11.79
C VAL A 682 -27.42 9.89 11.67
N ARG A 683 -27.86 9.41 10.51
CA ARG A 683 -29.30 9.22 10.21
C ARG A 683 -29.71 7.76 10.02
N LEU A 684 -28.73 6.86 9.94
CA LEU A 684 -28.98 5.45 9.67
C LEU A 684 -29.04 4.69 11.01
N PRO A 685 -30.12 3.94 11.28
CA PRO A 685 -30.31 3.27 12.57
C PRO A 685 -29.14 2.37 12.99
N ASP A 686 -28.55 1.65 12.03
CA ASP A 686 -27.46 0.71 12.32
C ASP A 686 -26.17 1.40 12.81
N LEU A 687 -25.84 2.57 12.26
CA LEU A 687 -24.73 3.39 12.73
C LEU A 687 -25.11 4.14 14.01
N GLY A 688 -26.36 4.61 14.13
CA GLY A 688 -26.88 5.28 15.32
C GLY A 688 -26.71 4.44 16.58
N GLN A 689 -27.09 3.17 16.53
CA GLN A 689 -26.95 2.24 17.65
C GLN A 689 -25.49 1.86 18.00
N ARG A 690 -24.53 2.25 17.15
CA ARG A 690 -23.08 2.10 17.43
C ARG A 690 -22.39 3.42 17.74
N THR A 691 -23.12 4.53 17.73
CA THR A 691 -22.57 5.88 17.93
C THR A 691 -23.10 6.46 19.22
N LEU A 692 -22.21 6.61 20.19
CA LEU A 692 -22.51 7.31 21.43
C LEU A 692 -22.41 8.82 21.19
N ARG A 693 -23.26 9.60 21.87
CA ARG A 693 -23.36 11.04 21.66
C ARG A 693 -22.99 11.82 22.91
N ILE A 694 -22.20 12.87 22.73
CA ILE A 694 -21.92 13.88 23.75
C ILE A 694 -22.33 15.24 23.21
N GLU A 695 -23.13 15.97 23.98
CA GLU A 695 -23.38 17.40 23.79
C GLU A 695 -22.65 18.18 24.89
N PRO A 696 -21.48 18.77 24.60
CA PRO A 696 -20.77 19.57 25.59
C PRO A 696 -21.62 20.77 26.06
N PRO A 697 -21.62 21.10 27.37
CA PRO A 697 -22.26 22.32 27.85
C PRO A 697 -21.63 23.57 27.22
N SER A 698 -22.40 24.65 27.18
CA SER A 698 -21.91 25.93 26.65
C SER A 698 -20.82 26.51 27.57
N ILE A 699 -19.75 27.04 26.95
CA ILE A 699 -18.64 27.66 27.67
C ILE A 699 -18.90 29.18 27.74
N SER A 700 -19.21 29.67 28.94
CA SER A 700 -19.39 31.11 29.20
C SER A 700 -18.12 31.89 28.83
N ARG A 701 -18.26 33.18 28.45
CA ARG A 701 -17.10 34.01 28.09
C ARG A 701 -16.06 34.08 29.22
N ALA A 702 -16.51 34.13 30.47
CA ALA A 702 -15.63 34.19 31.65
C ALA A 702 -14.81 32.90 31.86
N ASN A 703 -15.33 31.76 31.43
CA ASN A 703 -14.66 30.45 31.59
C ASN A 703 -13.79 30.07 30.37
N ARG A 704 -13.71 30.93 29.34
CA ARG A 704 -12.86 30.69 28.17
C ARG A 704 -11.40 30.87 28.53
N ARG A 705 -10.59 29.90 28.15
CA ARG A 705 -9.12 29.90 28.30
C ARG A 705 -8.49 29.90 26.92
N SER A 706 -7.32 30.52 26.79
CA SER A 706 -6.55 30.44 25.54
C SER A 706 -6.04 29.01 25.31
N GLU A 707 -5.83 28.64 24.04
CA GLU A 707 -5.31 27.31 23.69
C GLU A 707 -3.93 27.05 24.31
N SER A 708 -3.07 28.07 24.39
CA SER A 708 -1.75 27.98 25.05
C SER A 708 -1.86 27.67 26.55
N ALA A 709 -2.75 28.37 27.26
CA ALA A 709 -2.97 28.12 28.69
C ALA A 709 -3.60 26.74 28.95
N LEU A 710 -4.49 26.28 28.06
CA LEU A 710 -5.04 24.92 28.11
C LEU A 710 -3.99 23.87 27.79
N GLY A 711 -3.11 24.11 26.81
CA GLY A 711 -2.01 23.23 26.44
C GLY A 711 -1.01 23.04 27.57
N THR A 712 -0.60 24.15 28.20
CA THR A 712 0.34 24.11 29.34
C THR A 712 -0.25 23.34 30.52
N ALA A 713 -1.51 23.61 30.87
CA ALA A 713 -2.18 22.89 31.96
C ALA A 713 -2.39 21.41 31.61
N TRP A 714 -2.67 21.09 30.35
CA TRP A 714 -2.82 19.71 29.90
C TRP A 714 -1.53 18.93 30.11
N VAL A 715 -0.38 19.43 29.64
CA VAL A 715 0.92 18.76 29.81
C VAL A 715 1.21 18.45 31.29
N ALA A 716 0.85 19.37 32.20
CA ALA A 716 1.05 19.18 33.63
C ALA A 716 0.11 18.13 34.28
N ASP A 717 -1.14 18.04 33.83
CA ASP A 717 -2.13 17.11 34.40
C ASP A 717 -2.17 15.76 33.66
N TYR A 718 -1.62 15.66 32.45
CA TYR A 718 -1.73 14.49 31.58
C TYR A 718 -1.19 13.19 32.22
N PRO A 719 0.00 13.15 32.86
CA PRO A 719 0.44 12.00 33.66
C PRO A 719 -0.55 11.55 34.72
N LYS A 720 -1.19 12.50 35.41
CA LYS A 720 -2.16 12.24 36.49
C LYS A 720 -3.45 11.67 35.94
N ILE A 721 -3.91 12.19 34.80
CA ILE A 721 -5.13 11.70 34.14
C ILE A 721 -4.91 10.26 33.67
N LEU A 722 -3.76 9.94 33.09
CA LEU A 722 -3.43 8.56 32.71
C LEU A 722 -3.38 7.63 33.93
N GLY A 723 -2.72 8.05 35.02
CA GLY A 723 -2.67 7.28 36.26
C GLY A 723 -4.06 6.98 36.84
N ALA A 724 -4.93 8.00 36.86
CA ALA A 724 -6.32 7.84 37.30
C ALA A 724 -7.15 6.96 36.35
N LEU A 725 -6.95 7.07 35.03
CA LEU A 725 -7.63 6.26 34.02
C LEU A 725 -7.26 4.77 34.17
N TYR A 726 -5.97 4.46 34.31
CA TYR A 726 -5.53 3.07 34.49
C TYR A 726 -5.93 2.51 35.86
N ALA A 727 -5.97 3.33 36.91
CA ALA A 727 -6.54 2.94 38.19
C ALA A 727 -8.06 2.64 38.09
N ALA A 728 -8.81 3.47 37.36
CA ALA A 728 -10.23 3.23 37.11
C ALA A 728 -10.46 1.95 36.30
N MET A 729 -9.63 1.70 35.29
CA MET A 729 -9.69 0.48 34.48
C MET A 729 -9.41 -0.78 35.32
N ALA A 730 -8.36 -0.77 36.16
CA ALA A 730 -8.06 -1.89 37.06
C ALA A 730 -9.21 -2.15 38.06
N GLY A 731 -9.77 -1.08 38.62
CA GLY A 731 -10.98 -1.16 39.46
C GLY A 731 -12.17 -1.77 38.72
N GLY A 732 -12.34 -1.43 37.44
CA GLY A 732 -13.36 -2.01 36.58
C GLY A 732 -13.13 -3.49 36.28
N LEU A 733 -11.92 -3.91 35.93
CA LEU A 733 -11.57 -5.31 35.70
C LEU A 733 -11.88 -6.19 36.92
N LYS A 734 -11.68 -5.67 38.13
CA LYS A 734 -12.06 -6.35 39.38
C LYS A 734 -13.57 -6.58 39.53
N GLN A 735 -14.39 -5.70 38.96
CA GLN A 735 -15.86 -5.81 39.00
C GLN A 735 -16.45 -6.53 37.79
N TRP A 736 -15.67 -6.70 36.72
CA TRP A 736 -16.15 -7.08 35.40
C TRP A 736 -16.94 -8.40 35.40
N ALA A 737 -16.39 -9.46 36.00
CA ALA A 737 -17.06 -10.77 36.05
C ALA A 737 -18.40 -10.74 36.81
N ALA A 738 -18.50 -9.93 37.88
CA ALA A 738 -19.74 -9.77 38.63
C ALA A 738 -20.80 -9.04 37.81
N VAL A 739 -20.42 -7.98 37.08
CA VAL A 739 -21.33 -7.26 36.18
C VAL A 739 -21.78 -8.14 35.02
N GLN A 740 -20.86 -8.90 34.41
CA GLN A 740 -21.21 -9.87 33.37
C GLN A 740 -22.22 -10.90 33.89
N THR A 741 -22.00 -11.43 35.09
CA THR A 741 -22.94 -12.37 35.74
C THR A 741 -24.31 -11.72 35.99
N ASP A 742 -24.36 -10.46 36.38
CA ASP A 742 -25.61 -9.71 36.55
C ASP A 742 -26.35 -9.57 35.20
N CYS A 743 -25.65 -9.36 34.09
CA CYS A 743 -26.23 -9.35 32.74
C CYS A 743 -26.72 -10.74 32.31
N ASP A 744 -25.91 -11.79 32.48
CA ASP A 744 -26.26 -13.16 32.09
C ASP A 744 -27.48 -13.68 32.84
N GLN A 745 -27.69 -13.21 34.07
CA GLN A 745 -28.84 -13.54 34.92
C GLN A 745 -30.04 -12.61 34.72
N GLY A 746 -29.96 -11.67 33.77
CA GLY A 746 -31.04 -10.73 33.43
C GLY A 746 -31.33 -9.68 34.51
N ARG A 747 -30.40 -9.44 35.45
CA ARG A 747 -30.52 -8.33 36.43
C ARG A 747 -30.14 -6.99 35.85
N LEU A 748 -29.29 -6.99 34.83
CA LEU A 748 -28.89 -5.83 34.06
C LEU A 748 -29.16 -6.09 32.59
N GLU A 749 -29.67 -5.08 31.89
CA GLU A 749 -30.00 -5.18 30.46
C GLU A 749 -29.00 -4.33 29.67
N PRO A 750 -27.99 -4.95 29.03
CA PRO A 750 -26.99 -4.22 28.27
C PRO A 750 -27.57 -3.67 26.94
N PRO A 751 -27.14 -2.46 26.51
CA PRO A 751 -27.49 -1.90 25.20
C PRO A 751 -26.83 -2.70 24.05
N ARG A 752 -27.07 -2.31 22.79
CA ARG A 752 -26.51 -3.01 21.61
C ARG A 752 -24.98 -3.13 21.66
N LEU A 753 -24.29 -2.14 22.20
CA LEU A 753 -22.86 -2.13 22.48
C LEU A 753 -22.54 -2.85 23.81
N SER A 754 -23.01 -4.10 23.94
CA SER A 754 -23.09 -4.81 25.23
C SER A 754 -21.75 -4.91 25.95
N ASP A 755 -20.73 -5.38 25.24
CA ASP A 755 -19.38 -5.59 25.76
C ASP A 755 -18.73 -4.30 26.27
N ALA A 756 -18.90 -3.21 25.51
CA ALA A 756 -18.40 -1.90 25.86
C ALA A 756 -19.17 -1.31 27.06
N ALA A 757 -20.49 -1.52 27.11
CA ALA A 757 -21.35 -1.07 28.19
C ALA A 757 -21.10 -1.83 29.51
N ILE A 758 -20.89 -3.15 29.45
CA ILE A 758 -20.51 -3.99 30.60
C ILE A 758 -19.19 -3.50 31.18
N THR A 759 -18.22 -3.19 30.31
CA THR A 759 -16.92 -2.67 30.74
C THR A 759 -17.06 -1.28 31.37
N ALA A 760 -17.87 -0.39 30.78
CA ALA A 760 -18.14 0.94 31.33
C ALA A 760 -18.84 0.87 32.70
N GLU A 761 -19.84 -0.01 32.84
CA GLU A 761 -20.56 -0.28 34.08
C GLU A 761 -19.62 -0.83 35.17
N ALA A 762 -18.74 -1.76 34.81
CA ALA A 762 -17.74 -2.28 35.73
C ALA A 762 -16.79 -1.18 36.24
N ILE A 763 -16.32 -0.29 35.37
CA ILE A 763 -15.51 0.87 35.77
C ILE A 763 -16.31 1.83 36.64
N GLY A 764 -17.57 2.12 36.29
CA GLY A 764 -18.47 2.93 37.11
C GLY A 764 -18.61 2.39 38.52
N ARG A 765 -18.84 1.08 38.67
CA ARG A 765 -18.86 0.38 39.96
C ARG A 765 -17.53 0.48 40.70
N GLY A 766 -16.41 0.35 39.98
CA GLY A 766 -15.05 0.54 40.53
C GLY A 766 -14.77 1.99 40.99
N LEU A 767 -15.47 2.98 40.42
CA LEU A 767 -15.46 4.38 40.86
C LEU A 767 -16.46 4.66 42.00
N GLY A 768 -17.21 3.65 42.43
CA GLY A 768 -18.21 3.75 43.51
C GLY A 768 -19.60 4.20 43.05
N TRP A 769 -19.92 4.12 41.75
CA TRP A 769 -21.26 4.41 41.26
C TRP A 769 -22.24 3.28 41.63
N PRO A 770 -23.54 3.58 41.81
CA PRO A 770 -24.55 2.56 41.97
C PRO A 770 -24.57 1.57 40.79
N LEU A 771 -24.78 0.29 41.11
CA LEU A 771 -24.93 -0.77 40.10
C LEU A 771 -26.10 -0.45 39.15
N GLY A 772 -25.85 -0.57 37.85
CA GLY A 772 -26.79 -0.35 36.76
C GLY A 772 -26.90 1.12 36.33
N LEU A 773 -26.31 2.08 37.05
CA LEU A 773 -26.45 3.50 36.73
C LEU A 773 -25.82 3.84 35.38
N CYS A 774 -24.61 3.33 35.11
CA CYS A 774 -23.90 3.63 33.87
C CYS A 774 -24.60 2.95 32.68
N MET A 775 -25.00 1.70 32.85
CA MET A 775 -25.73 0.93 31.84
C MET A 775 -27.08 1.58 31.49
N ALA A 776 -27.88 1.95 32.50
CA ALA A 776 -29.14 2.64 32.29
C ALA A 776 -28.95 3.98 31.55
N ALA A 777 -27.92 4.76 31.90
CA ALA A 777 -27.61 6.01 31.23
C ALA A 777 -27.20 5.81 29.76
N LEU A 778 -26.50 4.72 29.43
CA LEU A 778 -26.19 4.36 28.05
C LEU A 778 -27.44 3.93 27.27
N CYS A 779 -28.33 3.13 27.88
CA CYS A 779 -29.60 2.70 27.28
C CYS A 779 -30.53 3.90 27.00
N GLU A 780 -30.67 4.83 27.95
CA GLU A 780 -31.45 6.07 27.74
C GLU A 780 -30.84 6.95 26.64
N GLY A 781 -29.51 7.01 26.56
CA GLY A 781 -28.80 7.69 25.48
C GLY A 781 -29.09 7.07 24.10
N GLU A 782 -29.06 5.74 24.01
CA GLU A 782 -29.41 4.99 22.79
C GLU A 782 -30.87 5.22 22.38
N GLN A 783 -31.82 5.14 23.33
CA GLN A 783 -33.24 5.42 23.09
C GLN A 783 -33.47 6.85 22.62
N SER A 784 -32.80 7.82 23.24
CA SER A 784 -32.85 9.23 22.84
C SER A 784 -32.34 9.44 21.42
N GLU A 785 -31.26 8.75 21.04
CA GLU A 785 -30.69 8.85 19.70
C GLU A 785 -31.57 8.16 18.64
N ALA A 786 -32.11 6.98 18.95
CA ALA A 786 -33.11 6.32 18.12
C ALA A 786 -34.33 7.23 17.90
N GLY A 787 -34.81 7.89 18.95
CA GLY A 787 -35.88 8.89 18.89
C GLY A 787 -35.59 10.01 17.89
N ARG A 788 -34.39 10.63 17.96
CA ARG A 788 -33.97 11.69 17.03
C ARG A 788 -33.90 11.21 15.58
N ILE A 789 -33.38 10.01 15.34
CA ILE A 789 -33.32 9.41 14.00
C ILE A 789 -34.74 9.23 13.42
N LEU A 790 -35.69 8.78 14.24
CA LEU A 790 -37.08 8.62 13.83
C LEU A 790 -37.76 9.96 13.58
N GLU A 791 -37.53 10.97 14.41
CA GLU A 791 -38.09 12.33 14.25
C GLU A 791 -37.64 12.97 12.92
N GLY A 792 -36.37 12.76 12.54
CA GLY A 792 -35.83 13.20 11.25
C GLY A 792 -36.27 12.35 10.05
N ASN A 793 -36.91 11.19 10.26
CA ASN A 793 -37.28 10.28 9.18
C ASN A 793 -38.73 10.50 8.70
N PRO A 794 -38.94 10.78 7.39
CA PRO A 794 -40.26 11.09 6.85
C PRO A 794 -41.29 9.95 6.97
N VAL A 795 -40.84 8.69 6.92
CA VAL A 795 -41.71 7.50 7.00
C VAL A 795 -42.11 7.26 8.45
N ALA A 796 -41.14 7.28 9.38
CA ALA A 796 -41.43 7.12 10.80
C ALA A 796 -42.42 8.19 11.28
N TRP A 797 -42.15 9.47 10.97
CA TRP A 797 -43.04 10.58 11.33
C TRP A 797 -44.48 10.34 10.90
N ARG A 798 -44.70 9.90 9.64
CA ARG A 798 -46.04 9.63 9.10
C ARG A 798 -46.71 8.42 9.73
N ILE A 799 -45.96 7.37 10.07
CA ILE A 799 -46.49 6.22 10.84
C ILE A 799 -47.01 6.69 12.19
N ARG A 800 -46.25 7.52 12.91
CA ARG A 800 -46.66 8.07 14.21
C ARG A 800 -47.91 8.95 14.09
N ALA A 801 -47.95 9.85 13.12
CA ALA A 801 -49.11 10.71 12.87
C ALA A 801 -50.36 9.90 12.47
N LEU A 802 -50.20 8.85 11.66
CA LEU A 802 -51.29 7.93 11.29
C LEU A 802 -51.85 7.23 12.54
N LEU A 803 -50.99 6.70 13.41
CA LEU A 803 -51.43 6.03 14.63
C LEU A 803 -52.09 7.00 15.63
N GLN A 804 -51.54 8.21 15.79
CA GLN A 804 -52.11 9.24 16.66
C GLN A 804 -53.51 9.71 16.21
N SER A 805 -53.79 9.65 14.90
CA SER A 805 -55.11 9.99 14.34
C SER A 805 -56.05 8.77 14.23
N SER A 806 -55.54 7.55 14.45
CA SER A 806 -56.34 6.32 14.38
C SER A 806 -57.03 6.03 15.72
N PRO A 807 -58.31 5.60 15.72
CA PRO A 807 -59.01 5.22 16.95
C PRO A 807 -58.25 4.17 17.76
N GLY A 808 -58.02 4.45 19.04
CA GLY A 808 -57.30 3.56 19.96
C GLY A 808 -55.79 3.44 19.70
N GLY A 809 -55.21 4.27 18.82
CA GLY A 809 -53.79 4.18 18.47
C GLY A 809 -53.44 2.95 17.64
N VAL A 810 -54.43 2.33 16.99
CA VAL A 810 -54.29 1.06 16.26
C VAL A 810 -54.52 1.28 14.78
N TRP A 811 -53.66 0.70 13.94
CA TRP A 811 -53.86 0.61 12.50
C TRP A 811 -53.73 -0.84 12.05
N GLN A 812 -54.54 -1.29 11.09
CA GLN A 812 -54.49 -2.66 10.55
C GLN A 812 -54.72 -2.66 9.03
N GLY A 813 -53.92 -3.46 8.32
CA GLY A 813 -54.02 -3.63 6.87
C GLY A 813 -52.79 -4.35 6.29
N THR A 814 -52.66 -4.34 4.98
CA THR A 814 -51.50 -4.85 4.24
C THR A 814 -50.38 -3.80 4.15
N TYR A 815 -49.17 -4.21 3.76
CA TYR A 815 -48.06 -3.28 3.50
C TYR A 815 -48.43 -2.17 2.50
N SER A 816 -49.17 -2.51 1.43
CA SER A 816 -49.58 -1.57 0.40
C SER A 816 -50.62 -0.57 0.92
N GLU A 817 -51.54 -1.03 1.76
CA GLU A 817 -52.53 -0.15 2.40
C GLU A 817 -51.86 0.77 3.42
N LEU A 818 -50.84 0.28 4.14
CA LEU A 818 -50.07 1.10 5.09
C LEU A 818 -49.29 2.20 4.35
N GLU A 819 -48.59 1.84 3.27
CA GLU A 819 -47.88 2.79 2.41
C GLU A 819 -48.81 3.89 1.89
N THR A 820 -50.00 3.50 1.41
CA THR A 820 -51.04 4.43 0.96
C THR A 820 -51.54 5.31 2.10
N ALA A 821 -51.80 4.75 3.28
CA ALA A 821 -52.29 5.47 4.43
C ALA A 821 -51.30 6.54 4.91
N ILE A 822 -50.01 6.20 5.02
CA ILE A 822 -48.98 7.16 5.42
C ILE A 822 -48.72 8.22 4.36
N ALA A 823 -48.86 7.89 3.06
CA ALA A 823 -48.72 8.86 1.96
C ALA A 823 -49.81 9.94 2.02
N ASN A 824 -51.00 9.59 2.50
CA ASN A 824 -52.14 10.49 2.66
C ASN A 824 -52.09 11.33 3.96
N VAL A 825 -51.11 11.11 4.84
CA VAL A 825 -50.92 11.96 6.02
C VAL A 825 -50.42 13.33 5.58
N PRO A 826 -51.11 14.43 5.97
CA PRO A 826 -50.72 15.79 5.56
C PRO A 826 -49.27 16.12 5.90
N ALA A 827 -48.53 16.67 4.94
CA ALA A 827 -47.09 16.94 5.07
C ALA A 827 -46.74 18.22 5.86
N PHE A 828 -47.68 18.82 6.61
CA PHE A 828 -47.43 20.05 7.36
C PHE A 828 -46.37 19.81 8.44
N GLY A 829 -45.16 20.34 8.22
CA GLY A 829 -44.00 20.15 9.10
C GLY A 829 -43.33 18.77 9.01
N ALA A 830 -43.80 17.88 8.13
CA ALA A 830 -43.21 16.56 7.96
C ALA A 830 -41.94 16.64 7.09
N PRO A 831 -40.89 15.85 7.39
CA PRO A 831 -39.77 15.69 6.48
C PRO A 831 -40.24 15.23 5.09
N GLN A 832 -39.56 15.70 4.03
CA GLN A 832 -39.92 15.36 2.65
C GLN A 832 -39.71 13.86 2.39
N TRP A 833 -40.75 13.19 1.89
CA TRP A 833 -40.67 11.79 1.48
C TRP A 833 -40.67 11.69 -0.05
N ASP A 834 -39.55 11.24 -0.63
CA ASP A 834 -39.49 10.84 -2.03
C ASP A 834 -39.66 9.32 -2.12
N VAL A 835 -40.87 8.88 -2.48
CA VAL A 835 -41.25 7.46 -2.51
C VAL A 835 -40.39 6.66 -3.51
N ASN A 836 -39.91 7.30 -4.59
CA ASN A 836 -39.07 6.66 -5.60
C ASN A 836 -37.64 6.43 -5.11
N ARG A 837 -37.11 7.35 -4.29
CA ARG A 837 -35.76 7.23 -3.70
C ARG A 837 -35.75 6.51 -2.36
N MET A 838 -36.89 6.47 -1.66
CA MET A 838 -37.05 5.89 -0.32
C MET A 838 -38.25 4.94 -0.29
N PRO A 839 -38.11 3.71 -0.83
CA PRO A 839 -39.19 2.73 -0.85
C PRO A 839 -39.67 2.42 0.57
N PHE A 840 -40.99 2.44 0.77
CA PHE A 840 -41.60 2.29 2.09
C PHE A 840 -41.10 1.05 2.84
N LYS A 841 -41.22 -0.13 2.25
CA LYS A 841 -40.92 -1.40 2.91
C LYS A 841 -39.49 -1.45 3.47
N GLY A 842 -38.51 -1.01 2.68
CA GLY A 842 -37.10 -0.99 3.09
C GLY A 842 -36.81 0.02 4.20
N GLN A 843 -37.54 1.15 4.26
CA GLN A 843 -37.46 2.11 5.36
C GLN A 843 -38.14 1.55 6.62
N TYR A 844 -39.37 1.08 6.49
CA TYR A 844 -40.15 0.51 7.58
C TYR A 844 -39.41 -0.61 8.31
N ASP A 845 -38.86 -1.59 7.58
CA ASP A 845 -38.16 -2.72 8.18
C ASP A 845 -36.88 -2.28 8.93
N ARG A 846 -36.18 -1.24 8.44
CA ARG A 846 -34.96 -0.70 9.08
C ARG A 846 -35.24 0.14 10.32
N LEU A 847 -36.36 0.86 10.33
CA LEU A 847 -36.77 1.72 11.43
C LEU A 847 -37.48 0.95 12.54
N TRP A 848 -37.89 -0.30 12.26
CA TRP A 848 -38.70 -1.10 13.17
C TRP A 848 -38.16 -1.19 14.60
N PRO A 849 -36.86 -1.48 14.84
CA PRO A 849 -36.33 -1.50 16.21
C PRO A 849 -36.56 -0.19 16.95
N GLY A 850 -36.27 0.95 16.30
CA GLY A 850 -36.53 2.27 16.90
C GLY A 850 -38.02 2.55 17.12
N LEU A 851 -38.90 2.17 16.18
CA LEU A 851 -40.34 2.35 16.33
C LEU A 851 -40.86 1.59 17.57
N ALA A 852 -40.38 0.37 17.79
CA ALA A 852 -40.73 -0.42 18.96
C ALA A 852 -40.11 0.13 20.26
N ASP A 853 -38.79 0.30 20.28
CA ASP A 853 -38.03 0.55 21.50
C ASP A 853 -38.09 2.02 21.95
N ALA A 854 -38.00 2.97 21.02
CA ALA A 854 -37.99 4.41 21.33
C ALA A 854 -39.37 5.06 21.30
N TRP A 855 -40.27 4.60 20.43
CA TRP A 855 -41.61 5.18 20.27
C TRP A 855 -42.75 4.29 20.78
N GLY A 856 -42.46 3.08 21.27
CA GLY A 856 -43.46 2.20 21.87
C GLY A 856 -44.52 1.68 20.89
N ILE A 857 -44.17 1.50 19.62
CA ILE A 857 -45.07 1.02 18.58
C ILE A 857 -44.87 -0.49 18.38
N ASP A 858 -45.86 -1.29 18.78
CA ASP A 858 -45.85 -2.74 18.56
C ASP A 858 -46.35 -3.10 17.15
N ARG A 859 -45.88 -4.24 16.61
CA ARG A 859 -46.50 -4.89 15.44
C ARG A 859 -46.89 -6.32 15.73
N GLU A 860 -48.02 -6.69 15.18
CA GLU A 860 -48.44 -8.07 15.00
C GLU A 860 -48.47 -8.38 13.50
N LEU A 861 -47.85 -9.50 13.11
CA LEU A 861 -47.83 -9.97 11.73
C LEU A 861 -48.71 -11.22 11.61
N ALA A 862 -49.73 -11.16 10.74
CA ALA A 862 -50.61 -12.28 10.46
C ALA A 862 -50.52 -12.69 8.98
N ARG A 863 -50.51 -14.00 8.70
CA ARG A 863 -50.62 -14.53 7.33
C ARG A 863 -52.05 -14.95 7.05
N THR A 864 -52.63 -14.41 5.98
CA THR A 864 -53.88 -14.92 5.39
C THR A 864 -53.56 -15.65 4.08
N LYS A 865 -54.52 -16.41 3.52
CA LYS A 865 -54.33 -17.25 2.31
C LYS A 865 -53.69 -16.51 1.13
N ASN A 866 -53.90 -15.18 1.01
CA ASN A 866 -53.41 -14.39 -0.12
C ASN A 866 -52.56 -13.17 0.27
N ASN A 867 -52.39 -12.80 1.55
CA ASN A 867 -51.65 -11.58 1.94
C ASN A 867 -51.02 -11.66 3.35
N ARG A 868 -50.00 -10.83 3.60
CA ARG A 868 -49.48 -10.55 4.96
C ARG A 868 -50.20 -9.32 5.51
N GLN A 869 -50.94 -9.48 6.60
CA GLN A 869 -51.50 -8.36 7.36
C GLN A 869 -50.52 -7.92 8.45
N ILE A 870 -50.51 -6.61 8.67
CA ILE A 870 -49.79 -5.94 9.74
C ILE A 870 -50.84 -5.24 10.60
N ARG A 871 -50.72 -5.39 11.91
CA ARG A 871 -51.42 -4.57 12.88
C ARG A 871 -50.38 -3.80 13.69
N LEU A 872 -50.48 -2.47 13.69
CA LEU A 872 -49.62 -1.56 14.42
C LEU A 872 -50.38 -1.01 15.62
N ILE A 873 -49.74 -0.96 16.78
CA ILE A 873 -50.36 -0.53 18.03
C ILE A 873 -49.41 0.45 18.72
N MET A 874 -49.84 1.70 18.88
CA MET A 874 -49.12 2.66 19.70
C MET A 874 -49.45 2.40 21.17
N LYS A 875 -48.46 2.00 21.97
CA LYS A 875 -48.64 1.92 23.43
C LYS A 875 -48.84 3.34 23.94
N THR A 876 -50.03 3.64 24.47
CA THR A 876 -50.22 4.85 25.27
C THR A 876 -49.28 4.76 26.46
N SER A 877 -48.38 5.74 26.58
CA SER A 877 -47.53 5.87 27.76
C SER A 877 -48.42 6.03 28.99
N THR A 878 -48.61 4.94 29.73
CA THR A 878 -48.94 5.06 31.14
C THR A 878 -47.69 5.68 31.76
N THR A 879 -47.82 6.92 32.18
CA THR A 879 -46.92 7.57 33.13
C THR A 879 -46.40 6.53 34.10
N HIS A 880 -45.09 6.25 34.07
CA HIS A 880 -44.41 5.61 35.17
C HIS A 880 -44.66 6.49 36.38
N GLY A 881 -45.67 6.10 37.16
CA GLY A 881 -46.03 6.78 38.38
C GLY A 881 -44.83 6.71 39.30
N MET A 882 -44.33 7.87 39.70
CA MET A 882 -43.75 8.04 41.03
C MET A 882 -44.72 7.38 42.02
N THR A 883 -44.40 6.17 42.46
CA THR A 883 -44.96 5.63 43.68
C THR A 883 -44.21 6.35 44.80
N THR A 884 -44.73 7.52 45.16
CA THR A 884 -44.52 8.08 46.49
C THR A 884 -45.06 7.07 47.50
N ALA A 885 -44.17 6.26 48.06
CA ALA A 885 -44.44 5.56 49.30
C ALA A 885 -44.41 6.59 50.43
N LEU A 886 -45.59 7.11 50.77
CA LEU A 886 -45.88 7.77 52.02
C LEU A 886 -46.96 6.95 52.75
N ALA A 887 -46.61 6.56 53.98
CA ALA A 887 -47.45 6.03 55.06
C ALA A 887 -47.98 4.59 54.94
N ALA A 888 -47.23 3.65 55.54
CA ALA A 888 -47.62 2.90 56.75
C ALA A 888 -46.39 2.22 57.36
#